data_AF-A0A8H4RMF2-F1
#
_entry.id   AF-A0A8H4RMF2-F1
#
_cell.length_a   1.000
_cell.length_b   1.000
_cell.length_c   1.000
_cell.angle_alpha   90.00
_cell.angle_beta   90.00
_cell.angle_gamma   90.00
#
_symmetry.space_group_name_H-M   'P 1'
#
loop_
_entity.id
_entity.type
_entity.pdbx_description
1 polymer ?
#
loop_
_entity_poly.entity_id
_entity_poly.type
_entity_poly.pdbx_seq_one_letter_code
_entity_poly.pdbx_strand_id
1 'polypeptide(L)'
;MTSTQYLSEEEIDEFVEDLDRDSDGFIDYDEVEAKLDEVHDEIAPEPKPHNLNHDSTEGAQRHAFLKSVMGTEEQRISRADFSNTVRSWNVPSLDPDKQAEQDHDEYMKSMSWGRRLRAYWSVEGREVMFIALVIALQIAFGTWQLVEYLSNITYRNAFGWGIVFAKTCAGILYPTLFFLILSMSRYLSAVARKSYFFSRLINWDKAQSFHIIISIVALGFGTLHAIGHLTGSFLYSSRPAQRGAAITAVGQARSYRQYVALIPGWSGVAALGLFWIMALLSMPIVRKRSYELFQLGHLLMFLIIGLLCAHGAAGLFQYPMLGFWLAFPTFLVVFERAVRIGYGFHFIPAILEVLDSETVAITVTVPQYRYWKYRAGQYVLITVPKLSLFQWHPFTISTCIGNEMQVHIKTDGNWSSKLRAMAGSSGKQQIKICLDGPFGAPAQRFYEFDNSIILGSGIGVTPFSGILTDLQAREDRQLPDVSPSSSTTWINGEKPRKQSGGKRTFYRQVDFHWIVKDKNHLLWFSDLLNSISKSALTHHSDEIPHLDIRIQTHVTQKRKCISTHVYRYLLEIHRTDTHPESPLTGLLNPTRFGRPDLGKIMNEHYESMLKTLKETGEKGIERTTCPICLKTSRTAAQGAEQRRIRYVPLLHIFLLPDIKLLQPSKSTINTFQESPIGYLVSWGSMFNDPAMEAFPSKCDDGIWAGLEQLGVQNSRAQEEYIFEFQQKEIMSADHGKCHCGEVEWKVKLEDRAHILCHCDTCKTLGGGSYTLNQVVPKENLNITKGSLKTYTYYGDSGKAVICYYCPNCTTHIYHHQTVMGDDKIVVRTILLDQGKSIQPGLEIYGKARLPWVKEVAHTFESVPPM
;
A
#
# COMPACT_ATOMS: atom_id res chain seq x y z
N MET A 1 -9.14 -10.12 -16.65
CA MET A 1 -10.28 -9.21 -16.88
C MET A 1 -11.37 -9.55 -15.86
N THR A 2 -11.58 -8.69 -14.87
CA THR A 2 -12.88 -8.60 -14.16
C THR A 2 -13.77 -7.63 -14.93
N SER A 3 -15.08 -7.86 -14.93
CA SER A 3 -16.03 -6.89 -15.48
C SER A 3 -15.94 -5.58 -14.70
N THR A 4 -15.90 -4.45 -15.42
CA THR A 4 -16.18 -3.14 -14.80
C THR A 4 -17.65 -3.13 -14.43
N GLN A 5 -17.97 -2.89 -13.17
CA GLN A 5 -19.34 -2.66 -12.73
C GLN A 5 -19.66 -1.18 -12.93
N TYR A 6 -20.64 -0.91 -13.79
CA TYR A 6 -21.20 0.43 -13.99
C TYR A 6 -22.31 0.71 -12.97
N LEU A 7 -22.77 1.96 -12.90
CA LEU A 7 -23.84 2.39 -11.98
C LEU A 7 -24.99 1.38 -11.93
N SER A 8 -25.48 1.06 -10.73
CA SER A 8 -26.75 0.33 -10.59
C SER A 8 -27.93 1.21 -11.03
N GLU A 9 -29.08 0.59 -11.28
CA GLU A 9 -30.32 1.33 -11.55
C GLU A 9 -30.68 2.27 -10.38
N GLU A 10 -30.40 1.86 -9.13
CA GLU A 10 -30.55 2.69 -7.93
C GLU A 10 -29.60 3.92 -7.94
N GLU A 11 -28.34 3.76 -8.37
CA GLU A 11 -27.39 4.88 -8.54
C GLU A 11 -27.79 5.81 -9.71
N ILE A 12 -28.47 5.29 -10.73
CA ILE A 12 -28.97 6.09 -11.87
C ILE A 12 -30.20 6.89 -11.44
N ASP A 13 -31.17 6.26 -10.76
CA ASP A 13 -32.36 6.97 -10.29
C ASP A 13 -32.02 8.03 -9.23
N GLU A 14 -31.05 7.79 -8.32
CA GLU A 14 -30.52 8.83 -7.40
C GLU A 14 -29.92 10.01 -8.18
N PHE A 15 -29.19 9.75 -9.28
CA PHE A 15 -28.56 10.81 -10.08
C PHE A 15 -29.58 11.67 -10.81
N VAL A 16 -30.64 11.06 -11.34
CA VAL A 16 -31.68 11.79 -12.05
C VAL A 16 -32.62 12.53 -11.09
N GLU A 17 -32.83 12.01 -9.87
CA GLU A 17 -33.54 12.74 -8.79
C GLU A 17 -32.76 13.94 -8.25
N ASP A 18 -31.42 13.88 -8.23
CA ASP A 18 -30.55 15.01 -7.82
C ASP A 18 -30.40 16.09 -8.92
N LEU A 19 -31.06 15.89 -10.08
CA LEU A 19 -31.18 16.82 -11.20
C LEU A 19 -32.60 17.40 -11.35
N ASP A 20 -33.63 16.54 -11.33
CA ASP A 20 -35.08 16.84 -11.42
C ASP A 20 -35.57 17.64 -10.19
N ARG A 21 -35.24 18.94 -10.15
CA ARG A 21 -35.32 19.77 -8.93
C ARG A 21 -36.71 20.30 -8.63
N ASP A 22 -37.59 20.40 -9.63
CA ASP A 22 -39.00 20.78 -9.44
C ASP A 22 -39.98 19.59 -9.47
N SER A 23 -39.49 18.39 -9.83
CA SER A 23 -40.25 17.14 -9.87
C SER A 23 -41.36 17.10 -10.93
N ASP A 24 -41.21 17.81 -12.06
CA ASP A 24 -42.15 17.75 -13.19
C ASP A 24 -42.01 16.47 -14.05
N GLY A 25 -40.88 15.76 -13.96
CA GLY A 25 -40.59 14.50 -14.65
C GLY A 25 -39.87 14.64 -16.00
N PHE A 26 -39.44 15.85 -16.35
CA PHE A 26 -38.44 16.13 -17.38
C PHE A 26 -37.08 16.47 -16.71
N ILE A 27 -36.09 16.76 -17.53
CA ILE A 27 -34.81 17.36 -17.13
C ILE A 27 -34.57 18.52 -18.08
N ASP A 28 -34.52 19.74 -17.56
CA ASP A 28 -34.30 20.97 -18.35
C ASP A 28 -32.80 21.31 -18.45
N TYR A 29 -32.42 21.94 -19.56
CA TYR A 29 -31.04 22.39 -19.81
C TYR A 29 -30.48 23.27 -18.68
N ASP A 30 -31.31 24.18 -18.15
CA ASP A 30 -30.96 25.08 -17.05
C ASP A 30 -30.69 24.32 -15.74
N GLU A 31 -31.30 23.15 -15.52
CA GLU A 31 -31.02 22.30 -14.35
C GLU A 31 -29.67 21.59 -14.49
N VAL A 32 -29.40 21.01 -15.66
CA VAL A 32 -28.11 20.37 -15.98
C VAL A 32 -26.97 21.40 -15.87
N GLU A 33 -27.21 22.63 -16.34
CA GLU A 33 -26.27 23.74 -16.20
C GLU A 33 -26.08 24.18 -14.74
N ALA A 34 -27.17 24.42 -14.00
CA ALA A 34 -27.09 24.81 -12.59
C ALA A 34 -26.50 23.71 -11.69
N LYS A 35 -26.63 22.43 -12.07
CA LYS A 35 -26.00 21.29 -11.36
C LYS A 35 -24.53 21.16 -11.72
N LEU A 36 -24.15 21.41 -12.97
CA LEU A 36 -22.74 21.46 -13.39
C LEU A 36 -21.98 22.55 -12.62
N ASP A 37 -22.58 23.74 -12.44
CA ASP A 37 -21.97 24.83 -11.65
C ASP A 37 -21.95 24.50 -10.14
N GLU A 38 -23.02 23.91 -9.56
CA GLU A 38 -23.02 23.43 -8.16
C GLU A 38 -21.85 22.43 -7.92
N VAL A 39 -21.66 21.50 -8.86
CA VAL A 39 -20.59 20.49 -8.78
C VAL A 39 -19.21 21.12 -9.05
N HIS A 40 -19.10 22.13 -9.92
CA HIS A 40 -17.85 22.86 -10.13
C HIS A 40 -17.36 23.48 -8.81
N ASP A 41 -18.24 24.22 -8.12
CA ASP A 41 -17.96 24.83 -6.82
C ASP A 41 -17.65 23.77 -5.74
N GLU A 42 -18.26 22.58 -5.80
CA GLU A 42 -17.92 21.50 -4.87
C GLU A 42 -16.51 20.91 -5.08
N ILE A 43 -16.02 20.92 -6.32
CA ILE A 43 -14.70 20.37 -6.69
C ILE A 43 -13.60 21.45 -6.64
N ALA A 44 -13.95 22.74 -6.75
CA ALA A 44 -13.01 23.86 -6.80
C ALA A 44 -13.45 25.08 -5.95
N PRO A 45 -13.75 24.94 -4.65
CA PRO A 45 -14.28 26.03 -3.81
C PRO A 45 -13.32 27.23 -3.62
N GLU A 46 -12.05 27.08 -3.99
CA GLU A 46 -11.08 28.17 -4.16
C GLU A 46 -10.32 27.98 -5.49
N PRO A 47 -10.83 28.50 -6.63
CA PRO A 47 -10.17 28.31 -7.92
C PRO A 47 -8.87 29.13 -8.01
N LYS A 48 -7.78 28.50 -8.45
CA LYS A 48 -6.45 29.14 -8.58
C LYS A 48 -6.30 29.80 -9.96
N PRO A 49 -5.46 30.84 -10.12
CA PRO A 49 -5.36 31.60 -11.38
C PRO A 49 -4.94 30.78 -12.62
N HIS A 50 -4.20 29.67 -12.44
CA HIS A 50 -3.85 28.76 -13.53
C HIS A 50 -4.99 27.81 -13.94
N ASN A 51 -6.13 27.83 -13.25
CA ASN A 51 -7.37 27.17 -13.67
C ASN A 51 -8.11 27.96 -14.76
N LEU A 52 -7.55 29.10 -15.22
CA LEU A 52 -8.18 30.08 -16.12
C LEU A 52 -7.41 30.26 -17.44
N ASN A 53 -6.74 29.21 -17.94
CA ASN A 53 -6.23 29.16 -19.32
C ASN A 53 -7.33 28.83 -20.34
N HIS A 54 -8.58 29.21 -20.03
CA HIS A 54 -9.65 29.38 -21.01
C HIS A 54 -9.94 30.89 -21.06
N ASP A 55 -9.67 31.53 -22.19
CA ASP A 55 -10.14 32.89 -22.44
C ASP A 55 -11.68 32.93 -22.32
N SER A 56 -12.25 34.08 -21.98
CA SER A 56 -13.71 34.22 -21.77
C SER A 56 -14.56 34.07 -23.04
N THR A 57 -13.94 33.73 -24.16
CA THR A 57 -14.59 33.21 -25.37
C THR A 57 -14.80 31.70 -25.23
N GLU A 58 -16.05 31.28 -24.96
CA GLU A 58 -16.78 30.20 -25.67
C GLU A 58 -17.95 29.64 -24.84
N GLY A 59 -19.01 30.45 -24.68
CA GLY A 59 -20.33 29.90 -24.35
C GLY A 59 -20.75 28.80 -25.33
N ALA A 60 -20.32 28.89 -26.60
CA ALA A 60 -20.50 27.83 -27.60
C ALA A 60 -19.91 26.46 -27.19
N GLN A 61 -18.74 26.40 -26.55
CA GLN A 61 -18.18 25.12 -26.06
C GLN A 61 -18.91 24.62 -24.81
N ARG A 62 -19.26 25.51 -23.87
CA ARG A 62 -20.08 25.16 -22.70
C ARG A 62 -21.44 24.59 -23.12
N HIS A 63 -22.09 25.21 -24.11
CA HIS A 63 -23.35 24.72 -24.67
C HIS A 63 -23.18 23.42 -25.48
N ALA A 64 -22.08 23.24 -26.21
CA ALA A 64 -21.79 21.98 -26.91
C ALA A 64 -21.54 20.82 -25.92
N PHE A 65 -20.84 21.08 -24.81
CA PHE A 65 -20.69 20.13 -23.72
C PHE A 65 -22.04 19.77 -23.10
N LEU A 66 -22.85 20.76 -22.68
CA LEU A 66 -24.16 20.51 -22.06
C LEU A 66 -25.12 19.77 -22.99
N LYS A 67 -25.17 20.09 -24.29
CA LYS A 67 -25.88 19.29 -25.30
C LYS A 67 -25.36 17.85 -25.40
N SER A 68 -24.05 17.65 -25.35
CA SER A 68 -23.45 16.30 -25.37
C SER A 68 -23.76 15.48 -24.11
N VAL A 69 -24.06 16.15 -22.98
CA VAL A 69 -24.57 15.50 -21.77
C VAL A 69 -26.07 15.19 -21.92
N MET A 70 -26.91 16.14 -22.37
CA MET A 70 -28.35 15.87 -22.52
C MET A 70 -28.68 14.83 -23.61
N GLY A 71 -27.81 14.63 -24.60
CA GLY A 71 -28.04 13.70 -25.72
C GLY A 71 -29.05 14.19 -26.76
N THR A 72 -29.57 15.41 -26.60
CA THR A 72 -30.56 16.04 -27.48
C THR A 72 -30.18 17.50 -27.80
N GLU A 73 -30.74 18.05 -28.87
CA GLU A 73 -30.68 19.49 -29.18
C GLU A 73 -31.88 20.27 -28.62
N GLU A 74 -32.91 19.58 -28.14
CA GLU A 74 -34.06 20.20 -27.47
C GLU A 74 -33.68 20.73 -26.08
N GLN A 75 -34.43 21.71 -25.57
CA GLN A 75 -34.16 22.34 -24.27
C GLN A 75 -34.45 21.44 -23.06
N ARG A 76 -35.10 20.29 -23.29
CA ARG A 76 -35.54 19.36 -22.25
C ARG A 76 -35.57 17.93 -22.76
N ILE A 77 -35.52 16.97 -21.85
CA ILE A 77 -35.60 15.53 -22.12
C ILE A 77 -36.47 14.84 -21.06
N SER A 78 -37.15 13.74 -21.39
CA SER A 78 -37.94 13.00 -20.38
C SER A 78 -37.02 12.29 -19.38
N ARG A 79 -37.44 12.16 -18.12
CA ARG A 79 -36.67 11.44 -17.09
C ARG A 79 -36.23 10.04 -17.52
N ALA A 80 -37.09 9.31 -18.25
CA ALA A 80 -36.78 7.96 -18.74
C ALA A 80 -35.75 7.94 -19.88
N ASP A 81 -35.83 8.89 -20.81
CA ASP A 81 -34.88 9.01 -21.93
C ASP A 81 -33.53 9.54 -21.46
N PHE A 82 -33.52 10.39 -20.43
CA PHE A 82 -32.29 10.80 -19.77
C PHE A 82 -31.64 9.63 -19.03
N SER A 83 -32.37 8.80 -18.26
CA SER A 83 -31.80 7.58 -17.67
C SER A 83 -31.21 6.63 -18.71
N ASN A 84 -31.83 6.49 -19.90
CA ASN A 84 -31.23 5.75 -21.02
C ASN A 84 -29.91 6.38 -21.51
N THR A 85 -29.84 7.70 -21.55
CA THR A 85 -28.62 8.46 -21.89
C THR A 85 -27.52 8.25 -20.83
N VAL A 86 -27.86 8.29 -19.53
CA VAL A 86 -26.93 7.99 -18.42
C VAL A 86 -26.36 6.57 -18.52
N ARG A 87 -27.20 5.55 -18.80
CA ARG A 87 -26.76 4.16 -19.03
C ARG A 87 -25.69 4.08 -20.14
N SER A 88 -25.79 4.92 -21.19
CA SER A 88 -24.83 4.92 -22.31
C SER A 88 -23.41 5.38 -21.93
N TRP A 89 -23.26 6.21 -20.88
CA TRP A 89 -21.96 6.77 -20.50
C TRP A 89 -21.02 5.75 -19.83
N ASN A 90 -21.52 4.58 -19.43
CA ASN A 90 -20.73 3.53 -18.79
C ASN A 90 -19.93 4.04 -17.57
N VAL A 91 -20.56 4.85 -16.71
CA VAL A 91 -19.94 5.39 -15.49
C VAL A 91 -19.71 4.27 -14.47
N PRO A 92 -18.51 4.12 -13.87
CA PRO A 92 -18.26 3.08 -12.86
C PRO A 92 -19.04 3.29 -11.54
N SER A 93 -19.55 2.21 -10.96
CA SER A 93 -20.29 2.19 -9.67
C SER A 93 -19.43 2.55 -8.45
N LEU A 94 -20.09 3.05 -7.40
CA LEU A 94 -19.51 3.37 -6.08
C LEU A 94 -19.24 2.15 -5.19
N ASP A 95 -20.00 1.07 -5.34
CA ASP A 95 -20.03 -0.03 -4.36
C ASP A 95 -18.82 -0.97 -4.30
N PRO A 96 -18.10 -1.28 -5.40
CA PRO A 96 -16.98 -2.22 -5.37
C PRO A 96 -15.88 -1.86 -4.35
N ASP A 97 -15.63 -0.57 -4.10
CA ASP A 97 -14.67 -0.09 -3.09
C ASP A 97 -15.05 -0.55 -1.67
N LYS A 98 -16.35 -0.55 -1.32
CA LYS A 98 -16.85 -0.93 0.01
C LYS A 98 -16.63 -2.42 0.28
N GLN A 99 -16.99 -3.26 -0.69
CA GLN A 99 -16.95 -4.71 -0.55
C GLN A 99 -15.51 -5.25 -0.57
N ALA A 100 -14.60 -4.62 -1.33
CA ALA A 100 -13.18 -4.94 -1.31
C ALA A 100 -12.49 -4.66 0.04
N GLU A 101 -12.89 -3.58 0.74
CA GLU A 101 -12.36 -3.26 2.08
C GLU A 101 -12.84 -4.30 3.12
N GLN A 102 -14.08 -4.78 3.02
CA GLN A 102 -14.63 -5.86 3.86
C GLN A 102 -13.95 -7.21 3.61
N ASP A 103 -13.82 -7.63 2.34
CA ASP A 103 -13.12 -8.86 1.91
C ASP A 103 -11.68 -8.93 2.47
N HIS A 104 -10.98 -7.79 2.50
CA HIS A 104 -9.62 -7.70 3.03
C HIS A 104 -9.58 -7.92 4.55
N ASP A 105 -10.51 -7.32 5.26
CA ASP A 105 -10.57 -7.35 6.72
C ASP A 105 -10.92 -8.76 7.24
N GLU A 106 -11.82 -9.48 6.55
CA GLU A 106 -12.13 -10.90 6.84
C GLU A 106 -10.97 -11.84 6.49
N TYR A 107 -10.27 -11.60 5.38
CA TYR A 107 -9.04 -12.33 5.05
C TYR A 107 -7.97 -12.14 6.13
N MET A 108 -7.77 -10.90 6.59
CA MET A 108 -6.81 -10.60 7.65
C MET A 108 -7.19 -11.25 8.99
N LYS A 109 -8.48 -11.26 9.36
CA LYS A 109 -9.02 -11.95 10.54
C LYS A 109 -8.81 -13.47 10.49
N SER A 110 -9.07 -14.10 9.34
CA SER A 110 -8.97 -15.56 9.14
C SER A 110 -7.53 -16.10 8.93
N MET A 111 -6.55 -15.25 8.61
CA MET A 111 -5.17 -15.70 8.36
C MET A 111 -4.48 -16.27 9.61
N SER A 112 -4.01 -17.51 9.53
CA SER A 112 -3.40 -18.24 10.66
C SER A 112 -2.07 -17.64 11.17
N TRP A 113 -1.83 -17.79 12.49
CA TRP A 113 -0.67 -17.24 13.21
C TRP A 113 0.68 -17.52 12.51
N GLY A 114 0.93 -18.77 12.10
CA GLY A 114 2.18 -19.15 11.43
C GLY A 114 2.37 -18.52 10.03
N ARG A 115 1.31 -18.00 9.39
CA ARG A 115 1.43 -17.17 8.19
C ARG A 115 1.70 -15.71 8.57
N ARG A 116 0.95 -15.14 9.51
CA ARG A 116 1.18 -13.78 10.05
C ARG A 116 2.64 -13.58 10.51
N LEU A 117 3.18 -14.52 11.30
CA LEU A 117 4.54 -14.45 11.83
C LEU A 117 5.61 -14.49 10.72
N ARG A 118 5.43 -15.32 9.67
CA ARG A 118 6.36 -15.37 8.53
C ARG A 118 6.30 -14.12 7.66
N ALA A 119 5.10 -13.57 7.44
CA ALA A 119 4.92 -12.30 6.74
C ALA A 119 5.61 -11.15 7.51
N TYR A 120 5.37 -11.04 8.82
CA TYR A 120 6.04 -10.07 9.69
C TYR A 120 7.57 -10.22 9.65
N TRP A 121 8.09 -11.43 9.81
CA TRP A 121 9.53 -11.70 9.78
C TRP A 121 10.18 -11.37 8.42
N SER A 122 9.46 -11.56 7.30
CA SER A 122 9.99 -11.22 5.97
C SER A 122 10.20 -9.72 5.75
N VAL A 123 9.43 -8.88 6.44
CA VAL A 123 9.57 -7.41 6.41
C VAL A 123 10.56 -6.95 7.48
N GLU A 124 10.26 -7.28 8.74
CA GLU A 124 10.86 -6.66 9.93
C GLU A 124 11.94 -7.51 10.60
N GLY A 125 12.16 -8.76 10.16
CA GLY A 125 13.13 -9.68 10.78
C GLY A 125 14.56 -9.10 10.89
N ARG A 126 14.95 -8.18 9.99
CA ARG A 126 16.23 -7.44 10.07
C ARG A 126 16.28 -6.45 11.24
N GLU A 127 15.18 -5.72 11.49
CA GLU A 127 15.07 -4.84 12.66
C GLU A 127 15.04 -5.66 13.95
N VAL A 128 14.26 -6.74 13.97
CA VAL A 128 14.19 -7.66 15.12
C VAL A 128 15.57 -8.28 15.41
N MET A 129 16.32 -8.71 14.40
CA MET A 129 17.69 -9.22 14.56
C MET A 129 18.65 -8.16 15.12
N PHE A 130 18.59 -6.91 14.65
CA PHE A 130 19.43 -5.83 15.17
C PHE A 130 19.06 -5.45 16.62
N ILE A 131 17.78 -5.34 16.93
CA ILE A 131 17.30 -5.06 18.30
C ILE A 131 17.68 -6.22 19.24
N ALA A 132 17.53 -7.47 18.80
CA ALA A 132 17.95 -8.65 19.57
C ALA A 132 19.47 -8.65 19.84
N LEU A 133 20.30 -8.24 18.88
CA LEU A 133 21.75 -8.06 19.09
C LEU A 133 22.05 -6.99 20.14
N VAL A 134 21.37 -5.84 20.10
CA VAL A 134 21.54 -4.75 21.08
C VAL A 134 21.10 -5.20 22.48
N ILE A 135 19.98 -5.93 22.59
CA ILE A 135 19.50 -6.50 23.86
C ILE A 135 20.45 -7.59 24.37
N ALA A 136 20.97 -8.47 23.51
CA ALA A 136 21.93 -9.49 23.90
C ALA A 136 23.23 -8.87 24.45
N LEU A 137 23.70 -7.77 23.87
CA LEU A 137 24.83 -7.00 24.39
C LEU A 137 24.49 -6.35 25.75
N GLN A 138 23.32 -5.74 25.91
CA GLN A 138 22.87 -5.19 27.21
C GLN A 138 22.85 -6.27 28.30
N ILE A 139 22.28 -7.44 28.01
CA ILE A 139 22.24 -8.57 28.93
C ILE A 139 23.66 -9.05 29.25
N ALA A 140 24.51 -9.27 28.24
CA ALA A 140 25.88 -9.76 28.46
C ALA A 140 26.72 -8.83 29.34
N PHE A 141 26.71 -7.52 29.07
CA PHE A 141 27.46 -6.54 29.88
C PHE A 141 26.83 -6.28 31.26
N GLY A 142 25.50 -6.38 31.37
CA GLY A 142 24.78 -6.36 32.65
C GLY A 142 25.13 -7.56 33.53
N THR A 143 25.01 -8.78 32.99
CA THR A 143 25.33 -10.04 33.69
C THR A 143 26.82 -10.12 34.06
N TRP A 144 27.74 -9.63 33.23
CA TRP A 144 29.15 -9.55 33.58
C TRP A 144 29.37 -8.67 34.82
N GLN A 145 28.83 -7.44 34.83
CA GLN A 145 28.95 -6.54 35.99
C GLN A 145 28.21 -7.07 37.24
N LEU A 146 27.09 -7.77 37.06
CA LEU A 146 26.39 -8.47 38.13
C LEU A 146 27.28 -9.55 38.77
N VAL A 147 27.89 -10.43 37.98
CA VAL A 147 28.76 -11.51 38.46
C VAL A 147 30.03 -10.96 39.13
N GLU A 148 30.64 -9.92 38.55
CA GLU A 148 31.82 -9.25 39.11
C GLU A 148 31.55 -8.73 40.54
N TYR A 149 30.51 -7.92 40.73
CA TYR A 149 30.21 -7.32 42.03
C TYR A 149 29.46 -8.25 43.00
N LEU A 150 28.87 -9.36 42.53
CA LEU A 150 28.43 -10.46 43.42
C LEU A 150 29.61 -11.23 43.97
N SER A 151 30.63 -11.50 43.15
CA SER A 151 31.82 -12.29 43.52
C SER A 151 32.80 -11.49 44.38
N ASN A 152 32.92 -10.18 44.13
CA ASN A 152 33.81 -9.30 44.88
C ASN A 152 33.27 -8.97 46.28
N ILE A 153 33.59 -9.85 47.24
CA ILE A 153 33.18 -9.74 48.65
C ILE A 153 33.58 -8.41 49.30
N THR A 154 34.71 -7.81 48.90
CA THR A 154 35.22 -6.55 49.45
C THR A 154 34.28 -5.38 49.16
N TYR A 155 33.87 -5.20 47.90
CA TYR A 155 32.88 -4.17 47.55
C TYR A 155 31.49 -4.50 48.11
N ARG A 156 31.09 -5.77 48.09
CA ARG A 156 29.77 -6.21 48.60
C ARG A 156 29.62 -5.94 50.11
N ASN A 157 30.66 -6.16 50.90
CA ASN A 157 30.66 -5.84 52.33
C ASN A 157 30.66 -4.33 52.58
N ALA A 158 31.42 -3.56 51.79
CA ALA A 158 31.55 -2.11 51.98
C ALA A 158 30.34 -1.28 51.50
N PHE A 159 29.57 -1.77 50.52
CA PHE A 159 28.50 -1.01 49.85
C PHE A 159 27.15 -1.78 49.72
N GLY A 160 27.07 -3.02 50.21
CA GLY A 160 25.82 -3.79 50.30
C GLY A 160 25.23 -4.19 48.94
N TRP A 161 23.90 -4.32 48.87
CA TRP A 161 23.18 -4.64 47.62
C TRP A 161 23.31 -3.54 46.55
N GLY A 162 23.49 -2.29 46.97
CA GLY A 162 23.42 -1.12 46.10
C GLY A 162 24.50 -1.09 45.02
N ILE A 163 25.72 -1.50 45.37
CA ILE A 163 26.84 -1.51 44.39
C ILE A 163 26.58 -2.53 43.28
N VAL A 164 26.07 -3.71 43.65
CA VAL A 164 25.74 -4.79 42.71
C VAL A 164 24.65 -4.33 41.73
N PHE A 165 23.58 -3.74 42.25
CA PHE A 165 22.47 -3.24 41.42
C PHE A 165 22.92 -2.08 40.51
N ALA A 166 23.57 -1.05 41.07
CA ALA A 166 24.03 0.10 40.31
C ALA A 166 25.04 -0.27 39.21
N LYS A 167 25.94 -1.24 39.49
CA LYS A 167 26.92 -1.72 38.50
C LYS A 167 26.30 -2.62 37.42
N THR A 168 25.31 -3.43 37.76
CA THR A 168 24.49 -4.15 36.77
C THR A 168 23.83 -3.17 35.80
N CYS A 169 23.22 -2.10 36.31
CA CYS A 169 22.65 -1.03 35.47
C CYS A 169 23.72 -0.30 34.65
N ALA A 170 24.91 -0.04 35.21
CA ALA A 170 26.03 0.57 34.47
C ALA A 170 26.51 -0.32 33.30
N GLY A 171 26.57 -1.64 33.51
CA GLY A 171 26.88 -2.62 32.46
C GLY A 171 25.90 -2.58 31.30
N ILE A 172 24.59 -2.52 31.59
CA ILE A 172 23.53 -2.34 30.59
C ILE A 172 23.68 -0.98 29.88
N LEU A 173 24.05 0.08 30.60
CA LEU A 173 24.21 1.43 30.05
C LEU A 173 25.37 1.57 29.06
N TYR A 174 26.44 0.76 29.15
CA TYR A 174 27.58 0.86 28.22
C TYR A 174 27.18 0.68 26.73
N PRO A 175 26.59 -0.45 26.28
CA PRO A 175 26.10 -0.58 24.90
C PRO A 175 24.90 0.35 24.63
N THR A 176 24.05 0.60 25.63
CA THR A 176 22.85 1.45 25.45
C THR A 176 23.21 2.88 25.06
N LEU A 177 24.15 3.51 25.78
CA LEU A 177 24.60 4.88 25.48
C LEU A 177 25.47 4.94 24.21
N PHE A 178 26.25 3.89 23.93
CA PHE A 178 26.97 3.74 22.66
C PHE A 178 26.01 3.78 21.46
N PHE A 179 24.99 2.92 21.44
CA PHE A 179 24.01 2.87 20.34
C PHE A 179 23.08 4.09 20.31
N LEU A 180 22.78 4.70 21.46
CA LEU A 180 22.02 5.96 21.55
C LEU A 180 22.70 7.09 20.77
N ILE A 181 24.01 7.30 20.96
CA ILE A 181 24.76 8.32 20.21
C ILE A 181 24.97 7.88 18.75
N LEU A 182 25.37 6.62 18.52
CA LEU A 182 25.68 6.10 17.18
C LEU A 182 24.49 6.19 16.20
N SER A 183 23.27 5.97 16.70
CA SER A 183 22.03 6.02 15.90
C SER A 183 21.73 7.38 15.25
N MET A 184 22.32 8.47 15.74
CA MET A 184 22.11 9.83 15.21
C MET A 184 23.18 10.31 14.22
N SER A 185 24.23 9.53 13.92
CA SER A 185 25.18 9.92 12.87
C SER A 185 24.56 9.76 11.48
N ARG A 186 24.46 10.88 10.77
CA ARG A 186 23.98 10.92 9.38
C ARG A 186 25.05 10.45 8.41
N TYR A 187 26.32 10.70 8.69
CA TYR A 187 27.42 10.24 7.83
C TYR A 187 27.62 8.72 7.95
N LEU A 188 27.56 8.14 9.14
CA LEU A 188 27.57 6.68 9.30
C LEU A 188 26.36 6.05 8.59
N SER A 189 25.16 6.59 8.80
CA SER A 189 23.93 6.15 8.10
C SER A 189 24.04 6.25 6.57
N ALA A 190 24.69 7.28 6.04
CA ALA A 190 24.88 7.48 4.59
C ALA A 190 25.97 6.56 3.99
N VAL A 191 27.04 6.26 4.74
CA VAL A 191 28.08 5.30 4.31
C VAL A 191 27.58 3.86 4.43
N ALA A 192 26.93 3.50 5.54
CA ALA A 192 26.41 2.17 5.78
C ALA A 192 25.30 1.78 4.77
N ARG A 193 24.44 2.73 4.35
CA ARG A 193 23.44 2.49 3.30
C ARG A 193 24.04 2.28 1.90
N LYS A 194 25.27 2.77 1.63
CA LYS A 194 26.01 2.45 0.39
C LYS A 194 26.70 1.07 0.42
N SER A 195 26.84 0.45 1.60
CA SER A 195 27.46 -0.86 1.74
C SER A 195 26.41 -1.96 1.76
N TYR A 196 26.45 -2.84 0.73
CA TYR A 196 25.58 -4.01 0.60
C TYR A 196 25.57 -4.90 1.85
N PHE A 197 26.70 -5.03 2.56
CA PHE A 197 26.80 -5.83 3.77
C PHE A 197 26.03 -5.19 4.95
N PHE A 198 26.24 -3.90 5.19
CA PHE A 198 25.61 -3.21 6.33
C PHE A 198 24.12 -2.94 6.13
N SER A 199 23.68 -2.62 4.90
CA SER A 199 22.25 -2.41 4.59
C SER A 199 21.41 -3.70 4.66
N ARG A 200 22.04 -4.87 4.53
CA ARG A 200 21.40 -6.17 4.72
C ARG A 200 21.21 -6.55 6.19
N LEU A 201 22.09 -6.08 7.08
CA LEU A 201 22.06 -6.36 8.52
C LEU A 201 21.28 -5.32 9.33
N ILE A 202 21.37 -4.02 8.99
CA ILE A 202 20.80 -2.92 9.77
C ILE A 202 19.92 -2.05 8.87
N ASN A 203 18.62 -1.94 9.22
CA ASN A 203 17.70 -1.03 8.55
C ASN A 203 17.88 0.41 9.06
N TRP A 204 18.86 1.13 8.52
CA TRP A 204 19.20 2.50 8.90
C TRP A 204 18.09 3.53 8.68
N ASP A 205 17.06 3.23 7.89
CA ASP A 205 15.93 4.14 7.69
C ASP A 205 15.01 4.20 8.93
N LYS A 206 15.10 3.20 9.83
CA LYS A 206 14.42 3.18 11.14
C LYS A 206 15.27 3.69 12.31
N ALA A 207 16.47 4.24 12.06
CA ALA A 207 17.39 4.71 13.10
C ALA A 207 16.76 5.75 14.06
N GLN A 208 15.82 6.58 13.59
CA GLN A 208 15.07 7.52 14.44
C GLN A 208 14.13 6.81 15.44
N SER A 209 13.42 5.77 14.99
CA SER A 209 12.54 4.97 15.87
C SER A 209 13.35 4.24 16.92
N PHE A 210 14.45 3.62 16.50
CA PHE A 210 15.41 2.97 17.40
C PHE A 210 16.00 3.96 18.42
N HIS A 211 16.37 5.18 18.01
CA HIS A 211 16.89 6.21 18.91
C HIS A 211 15.90 6.57 20.03
N ILE A 212 14.60 6.68 19.71
CA ILE A 212 13.56 6.95 20.71
C ILE A 212 13.48 5.78 21.71
N ILE A 213 13.40 4.54 21.22
CA ILE A 213 13.33 3.34 22.07
C ILE A 213 14.57 3.22 22.98
N ILE A 214 15.77 3.32 22.43
CA ILE A 214 17.02 3.17 23.20
C ILE A 214 17.23 4.33 24.18
N SER A 215 16.66 5.52 23.92
CA SER A 215 16.67 6.65 24.87
C SER A 215 15.82 6.40 26.12
N ILE A 216 14.66 5.74 25.96
CA ILE A 216 13.78 5.35 27.07
C ILE A 216 14.47 4.29 27.94
N VAL A 217 15.11 3.30 27.32
CA VAL A 217 15.93 2.29 28.01
C VAL A 217 17.09 2.95 28.77
N ALA A 218 17.80 3.90 28.15
CA ALA A 218 18.89 4.63 28.80
C ALA A 218 18.43 5.47 30.00
N LEU A 219 17.28 6.15 29.88
CA LEU A 219 16.72 6.98 30.95
C LEU A 219 16.23 6.13 32.13
N GLY A 220 15.61 4.97 31.84
CA GLY A 220 15.19 3.99 32.84
C GLY A 220 16.38 3.41 33.61
N PHE A 221 17.35 2.80 32.92
CA PHE A 221 18.53 2.23 33.60
C PHE A 221 19.44 3.29 34.22
N GLY A 222 19.50 4.51 33.68
CA GLY A 222 20.19 5.64 34.32
C GLY A 222 19.55 6.05 35.65
N THR A 223 18.22 6.03 35.71
CA THR A 223 17.48 6.29 36.95
C THR A 223 17.67 5.16 37.97
N LEU A 224 17.60 3.89 37.54
CA LEU A 224 17.86 2.74 38.41
C LEU A 224 19.31 2.69 38.94
N HIS A 225 20.29 3.03 38.10
CA HIS A 225 21.69 3.19 38.48
C HIS A 225 21.86 4.24 39.59
N ALA A 226 21.27 5.42 39.42
CA ALA A 226 21.32 6.48 40.42
C ALA A 226 20.65 6.07 41.74
N ILE A 227 19.50 5.38 41.69
CA ILE A 227 18.83 4.82 42.89
C ILE A 227 19.76 3.83 43.61
N GLY A 228 20.36 2.87 42.89
CA GLY A 228 21.28 1.88 43.48
C GLY A 228 22.52 2.49 44.16
N HIS A 229 23.00 3.65 43.69
CA HIS A 229 24.05 4.39 44.37
C HIS A 229 23.54 5.25 45.54
N LEU A 230 22.46 6.02 45.37
CA LEU A 230 21.96 6.94 46.38
C LEU A 230 21.28 6.22 47.56
N THR A 231 20.28 5.36 47.31
CA THR A 231 19.54 4.68 48.39
C THR A 231 20.22 3.40 48.86
N GLY A 232 21.00 2.76 47.99
CA GLY A 232 21.80 1.57 48.32
C GLY A 232 23.22 1.92 48.76
N SER A 233 24.12 2.10 47.78
CA SER A 233 25.57 2.06 47.96
C SER A 233 26.10 3.06 48.99
N PHE A 234 25.81 4.35 48.79
CA PHE A 234 26.35 5.43 49.62
C PHE A 234 25.72 5.43 51.01
N LEU A 235 24.41 5.13 51.11
CA LEU A 235 23.71 5.02 52.38
C LEU A 235 24.20 3.84 53.23
N TYR A 236 24.51 2.69 52.60
CA TYR A 236 25.04 1.51 53.29
C TYR A 236 26.48 1.76 53.79
N SER A 237 27.35 2.28 52.93
CA SER A 237 28.77 2.54 53.24
C SER A 237 28.96 3.65 54.29
N SER A 238 28.02 4.59 54.39
CA SER A 238 28.08 5.68 55.39
C SER A 238 27.82 5.22 56.83
N ARG A 239 27.38 3.97 57.05
CA ARG A 239 27.07 3.45 58.38
C ARG A 239 28.35 3.26 59.22
N PRO A 240 28.37 3.61 60.52
CA PRO A 240 29.57 3.47 61.35
C PRO A 240 30.20 2.07 61.33
N ALA A 241 29.36 1.02 61.31
CA ALA A 241 29.79 -0.37 61.23
C ALA A 241 30.56 -0.73 59.94
N GLN A 242 30.36 0.00 58.83
CA GLN A 242 30.98 -0.29 57.54
C GLN A 242 32.23 0.53 57.24
N ARG A 243 32.68 1.38 58.18
CA ARG A 243 33.88 2.22 58.00
C ARG A 243 35.13 1.41 57.68
N GLY A 244 35.35 0.29 58.37
CA GLY A 244 36.49 -0.60 58.11
C GLY A 244 36.46 -1.17 56.70
N ALA A 245 35.33 -1.77 56.29
CA ALA A 245 35.15 -2.30 54.95
C ALA A 245 35.30 -1.22 53.86
N ALA A 246 34.79 -0.01 54.08
CA ALA A 246 34.93 1.11 53.16
C ALA A 246 36.40 1.57 52.99
N ILE A 247 37.19 1.58 54.06
CA ILE A 247 38.63 1.86 53.99
C ILE A 247 39.34 0.77 53.17
N THR A 248 39.04 -0.51 53.41
CA THR A 248 39.61 -1.63 52.64
C THR A 248 39.21 -1.60 51.16
N ALA A 249 37.99 -1.16 50.83
CA ALA A 249 37.45 -1.19 49.47
C ALA A 249 37.80 0.03 48.59
N VAL A 250 37.88 1.23 49.19
CA VAL A 250 38.09 2.50 48.44
C VAL A 250 39.07 3.46 49.14
N GLY A 251 39.95 2.94 49.99
CA GLY A 251 41.05 3.66 50.68
C GLY A 251 40.64 4.62 51.80
N GLN A 252 39.36 5.00 51.90
CA GLN A 252 38.86 5.93 52.93
C GLN A 252 37.36 5.74 53.17
N ALA A 253 36.94 5.79 54.44
CA ALA A 253 35.53 5.89 54.80
C ALA A 253 35.03 7.33 54.56
N ARG A 254 33.79 7.47 54.09
CA ARG A 254 33.16 8.77 53.79
C ARG A 254 31.73 8.81 54.31
N SER A 255 31.25 10.01 54.65
CA SER A 255 29.84 10.27 54.92
C SER A 255 29.01 10.35 53.64
N TYR A 256 27.69 10.25 53.77
CA TYR A 256 26.76 10.29 52.62
C TYR A 256 26.91 11.57 51.80
N ARG A 257 27.00 12.73 52.48
CA ARG A 257 27.22 14.04 51.82
C ARG A 257 28.55 14.07 51.06
N GLN A 258 29.61 13.48 51.61
CA GLN A 258 30.90 13.38 50.91
C GLN A 258 30.82 12.47 49.68
N TYR A 259 30.15 11.31 49.75
CA TYR A 259 29.94 10.45 48.57
C TYR A 259 29.16 11.15 47.45
N VAL A 260 28.11 11.91 47.78
CA VAL A 260 27.35 12.71 46.80
C VAL A 260 28.18 13.89 46.27
N ALA A 261 29.06 14.48 47.07
CA ALA A 261 29.94 15.58 46.67
C ALA A 261 31.20 15.16 45.88
N LEU A 262 31.55 13.87 45.85
CA LEU A 262 32.59 13.36 44.94
C LEU A 262 32.17 13.58 43.47
N ILE A 263 33.15 13.66 42.57
CA ILE A 263 32.92 13.85 41.12
C ILE A 263 31.85 12.88 40.57
N PRO A 264 31.87 11.55 40.82
CA PRO A 264 30.82 10.66 40.31
C PRO A 264 29.42 10.97 40.86
N GLY A 265 29.32 11.41 42.12
CA GLY A 265 28.04 11.69 42.78
C GLY A 265 27.30 12.85 42.12
N TRP A 266 27.87 14.06 42.19
CA TRP A 266 27.18 15.25 41.72
C TRP A 266 27.05 15.28 40.19
N SER A 267 28.06 14.83 39.44
CA SER A 267 27.99 14.83 37.97
C SER A 267 27.00 13.79 37.44
N GLY A 268 26.85 12.65 38.12
CA GLY A 268 25.83 11.65 37.79
C GLY A 268 24.41 12.18 38.02
N VAL A 269 24.16 12.85 39.15
CA VAL A 269 22.87 13.50 39.44
C VAL A 269 22.58 14.63 38.45
N ALA A 270 23.57 15.47 38.12
CA ALA A 270 23.44 16.55 37.14
C ALA A 270 23.15 16.01 35.72
N ALA A 271 23.89 14.99 35.28
CA ALA A 271 23.69 14.34 33.98
C ALA A 271 22.30 13.72 33.87
N LEU A 272 21.84 13.01 34.91
CA LEU A 272 20.50 12.40 34.94
C LEU A 272 19.39 13.46 34.94
N GLY A 273 19.53 14.53 35.73
CA GLY A 273 18.57 15.64 35.74
C GLY A 273 18.46 16.33 34.38
N LEU A 274 19.58 16.61 33.72
CA LEU A 274 19.61 17.15 32.37
C LEU A 274 19.04 16.18 31.33
N PHE A 275 19.24 14.86 31.49
CA PHE A 275 18.65 13.86 30.60
C PHE A 275 17.13 13.79 30.75
N TRP A 276 16.59 13.88 31.97
CA TRP A 276 15.14 14.02 32.19
C TRP A 276 14.57 15.31 31.60
N ILE A 277 15.26 16.45 31.75
CA ILE A 277 14.87 17.72 31.09
C ILE A 277 14.86 17.55 29.57
N MET A 278 15.92 16.99 28.99
CA MET A 278 16.00 16.72 27.54
C MET A 278 14.87 15.80 27.07
N ALA A 279 14.54 14.74 27.83
CA ALA A 279 13.44 13.83 27.51
C ALA A 279 12.06 14.51 27.56
N LEU A 280 11.82 15.40 28.52
CA LEU A 280 10.59 16.21 28.58
C LEU A 280 10.48 17.16 27.37
N LEU A 281 11.56 17.84 27.00
CA LEU A 281 11.62 18.69 25.80
C LEU A 281 11.56 17.88 24.48
N SER A 282 11.83 16.58 24.53
CA SER A 282 11.73 15.65 23.39
C SER A 282 10.29 15.21 23.07
N MET A 283 9.35 15.43 23.99
CA MET A 283 8.00 14.88 23.91
C MET A 283 7.25 15.31 22.62
N PRO A 284 6.47 14.42 21.98
CA PRO A 284 5.74 14.75 20.74
C PRO A 284 4.82 15.97 20.84
N ILE A 285 4.30 16.26 22.04
CA ILE A 285 3.47 17.43 22.32
C ILE A 285 4.32 18.72 22.23
N VAL A 286 5.48 18.74 22.90
CA VAL A 286 6.42 19.87 22.89
C VAL A 286 6.95 20.08 21.48
N ARG A 287 7.42 19.02 20.81
CA ARG A 287 7.99 19.10 19.45
C ARG A 287 7.01 19.61 18.40
N LYS A 288 5.70 19.32 18.54
CA LYS A 288 4.65 19.88 17.68
C LYS A 288 4.37 21.37 17.97
N ARG A 289 4.43 21.79 19.24
CA ARG A 289 4.10 23.17 19.66
C ARG A 289 5.27 24.15 19.48
N SER A 290 6.52 23.69 19.68
CA SER A 290 7.73 24.44 19.37
C SER A 290 8.87 23.49 18.99
N TYR A 291 9.15 23.43 17.69
CA TYR A 291 10.29 22.67 17.16
C TYR A 291 11.64 23.29 17.54
N GLU A 292 11.68 24.61 17.73
CA GLU A 292 12.86 25.36 18.20
C GLU A 292 13.28 24.93 19.62
N LEU A 293 12.32 24.85 20.55
CA LEU A 293 12.56 24.41 21.93
C LEU A 293 13.04 22.95 21.98
N PHE A 294 12.48 22.09 21.12
CA PHE A 294 12.96 20.72 20.93
C PHE A 294 14.42 20.68 20.45
N GLN A 295 14.79 21.48 19.44
CA GLN A 295 16.16 21.52 18.91
C GLN A 295 17.17 22.06 19.93
N LEU A 296 16.85 23.18 20.60
CA LEU A 296 17.69 23.78 21.62
C LEU A 296 17.84 22.86 22.84
N GLY A 297 16.75 22.25 23.30
CA GLY A 297 16.75 21.28 24.40
C GLY A 297 17.62 20.04 24.13
N HIS A 298 17.71 19.59 22.88
CA HIS A 298 18.61 18.49 22.50
C HIS A 298 20.09 18.85 22.58
N LEU A 299 20.48 20.13 22.51
CA LEU A 299 21.89 20.53 22.64
C LEU A 299 22.45 20.27 24.05
N LEU A 300 21.58 20.04 25.04
CA LEU A 300 21.97 19.53 26.37
C LEU A 300 22.74 18.20 26.29
N MET A 301 22.62 17.43 25.18
CA MET A 301 23.41 16.21 24.95
C MET A 301 24.92 16.42 25.14
N PHE A 302 25.46 17.58 24.74
CA PHE A 302 26.90 17.86 24.86
C PHE A 302 27.33 18.04 26.32
N LEU A 303 26.50 18.72 27.13
CA LEU A 303 26.72 18.88 28.57
C LEU A 303 26.56 17.54 29.30
N ILE A 304 25.55 16.74 28.93
CA ILE A 304 25.33 15.39 29.47
C ILE A 304 26.54 14.48 29.17
N ILE A 305 27.05 14.47 27.92
CA ILE A 305 28.24 13.67 27.55
C ILE A 305 29.48 14.11 28.34
N GLY A 306 29.70 15.41 28.50
CA GLY A 306 30.81 15.94 29.32
C GLY A 306 30.71 15.50 30.79
N LEU A 307 29.52 15.58 31.38
CA LEU A 307 29.26 15.12 32.75
C LEU A 307 29.40 13.60 32.90
N LEU A 308 28.97 12.80 31.90
CA LEU A 308 29.15 11.34 31.91
C LEU A 308 30.62 10.92 31.80
N CYS A 309 31.44 11.67 31.05
CA CYS A 309 32.89 11.46 31.03
C CYS A 309 33.52 11.78 32.40
N ALA A 310 33.14 12.90 33.02
CA ALA A 310 33.58 13.26 34.38
C ALA A 310 33.13 12.24 35.44
N HIS A 311 31.90 11.75 35.35
CA HIS A 311 31.30 10.80 36.28
C HIS A 311 32.13 9.50 36.43
N GLY A 312 32.64 8.96 35.33
CA GLY A 312 33.54 7.80 35.37
C GLY A 312 34.97 8.12 35.83
N ALA A 313 35.47 9.32 35.51
CA ALA A 313 36.91 9.66 35.54
C ALA A 313 37.61 9.45 36.90
N ALA A 314 36.88 9.57 38.03
CA ALA A 314 37.45 9.41 39.36
C ALA A 314 37.77 7.95 39.76
N GLY A 315 37.41 6.95 38.93
CA GLY A 315 37.85 5.55 39.09
C GLY A 315 37.31 4.80 40.33
N LEU A 316 36.40 5.40 41.11
CA LEU A 316 36.05 5.05 42.50
C LEU A 316 35.77 3.56 42.77
N PHE A 317 35.21 2.84 41.79
CA PHE A 317 34.89 1.41 41.90
C PHE A 317 35.51 0.55 40.79
N GLN A 318 35.96 1.17 39.70
CA GLN A 318 36.48 0.54 38.48
C GLN A 318 37.10 1.62 37.59
N TYR A 319 38.05 1.24 36.74
CA TYR A 319 38.58 2.07 35.65
C TYR A 319 37.44 2.66 34.76
N PRO A 320 37.57 3.89 34.20
CA PRO A 320 36.48 4.62 33.53
C PRO A 320 36.04 4.04 32.17
N MET A 321 35.52 2.82 32.15
CA MET A 321 35.11 2.08 30.94
C MET A 321 34.14 2.88 30.05
N LEU A 322 33.18 3.60 30.65
CA LEU A 322 32.20 4.41 29.91
C LEU A 322 32.89 5.43 28.98
N GLY A 323 34.03 5.99 29.36
CA GLY A 323 34.79 6.93 28.52
C GLY A 323 35.24 6.29 27.20
N PHE A 324 35.67 5.03 27.23
CA PHE A 324 36.11 4.29 26.04
C PHE A 324 34.93 3.89 25.15
N TRP A 325 33.80 3.50 25.75
CA TRP A 325 32.55 3.25 25.01
C TRP A 325 32.03 4.52 24.33
N LEU A 326 32.06 5.68 25.00
CA LEU A 326 31.58 6.93 24.40
C LEU A 326 32.59 7.56 23.43
N ALA A 327 33.90 7.33 23.58
CA ALA A 327 34.94 7.97 22.77
C ALA A 327 34.71 7.85 21.25
N PHE A 328 34.47 6.63 20.74
CA PHE A 328 34.25 6.42 19.30
C PHE A 328 32.98 7.13 18.77
N PRO A 329 31.76 6.88 19.29
CA PRO A 329 30.55 7.53 18.77
C PRO A 329 30.54 9.05 19.04
N THR A 330 31.10 9.52 20.16
CA THR A 330 31.24 10.97 20.41
C THR A 330 32.22 11.62 19.44
N PHE A 331 33.39 11.03 19.18
CA PHE A 331 34.32 11.54 18.16
C PHE A 331 33.67 11.60 16.78
N LEU A 332 32.94 10.54 16.39
CA LEU A 332 32.22 10.48 15.12
C LEU A 332 31.19 11.62 15.00
N VAL A 333 30.37 11.84 16.03
CA VAL A 333 29.36 12.92 16.05
C VAL A 333 30.02 14.32 16.08
N VAL A 334 31.11 14.50 16.83
CA VAL A 334 31.86 15.78 16.86
C VAL A 334 32.51 16.07 15.50
N PHE A 335 33.12 15.07 14.86
CA PHE A 335 33.67 15.18 13.51
C PHE A 335 32.59 15.50 12.47
N GLU A 336 31.46 14.78 12.47
CA GLU A 336 30.31 15.07 11.61
C GLU A 336 29.80 16.51 11.82
N ARG A 337 29.75 16.99 13.06
CA ARG A 337 29.35 18.38 13.37
C ARG A 337 30.38 19.41 12.90
N ALA A 338 31.68 19.16 13.09
CA ALA A 338 32.74 20.06 12.63
C ALA A 338 32.74 20.20 11.10
N VAL A 339 32.63 19.08 10.37
CA VAL A 339 32.54 19.06 8.90
C VAL A 339 31.27 19.79 8.43
N ARG A 340 30.12 19.55 9.08
CA ARG A 340 28.85 20.22 8.73
C ARG A 340 28.84 21.72 9.05
N ILE A 341 29.54 22.16 10.10
CA ILE A 341 29.73 23.61 10.36
C ILE A 341 30.63 24.21 9.28
N GLY A 342 31.78 23.60 9.01
CA GLY A 342 32.76 24.10 8.04
C GLY A 342 32.18 24.25 6.62
N TYR A 343 31.48 23.24 6.11
CA TYR A 343 30.92 23.30 4.75
C TYR A 343 29.49 23.84 4.67
N GLY A 344 28.70 23.71 5.74
CA GLY A 344 27.31 24.13 5.76
C GLY A 344 27.15 25.65 5.63
N PHE A 345 27.86 26.43 6.44
CA PHE A 345 27.69 27.89 6.58
C PHE A 345 28.30 28.73 5.44
N HIS A 346 28.39 28.18 4.23
CA HIS A 346 28.70 28.94 3.03
C HIS A 346 27.42 29.48 2.39
N PHE A 347 27.32 30.81 2.26
CA PHE A 347 26.20 31.46 1.56
C PHE A 347 26.27 31.19 0.06
N ILE A 348 25.14 30.77 -0.52
CA ILE A 348 24.96 30.55 -1.96
C ILE A 348 23.76 31.40 -2.41
N PRO A 349 23.84 32.13 -3.54
CA PRO A 349 22.70 32.82 -4.11
C PRO A 349 21.70 31.81 -4.68
N ALA A 350 20.42 32.03 -4.44
CA ALA A 350 19.32 31.20 -4.93
C ALA A 350 18.13 32.06 -5.36
N ILE A 351 17.26 31.53 -6.19
CA ILE A 351 15.99 32.15 -6.58
C ILE A 351 14.88 31.50 -5.77
N LEU A 352 14.10 32.32 -5.06
CA LEU A 352 12.85 31.94 -4.42
C LEU A 352 11.70 32.29 -5.36
N GLU A 353 10.78 31.36 -5.55
CA GLU A 353 9.62 31.50 -6.43
C GLU A 353 8.35 30.97 -5.76
N VAL A 354 7.25 31.72 -5.85
CA VAL A 354 5.92 31.31 -5.39
C VAL A 354 5.19 30.63 -6.54
N LEU A 355 4.76 29.38 -6.34
CA LEU A 355 4.09 28.58 -7.37
C LEU A 355 2.56 28.66 -7.25
N ASP A 356 2.03 28.48 -6.03
CA ASP A 356 0.60 28.54 -5.74
C ASP A 356 0.37 29.13 -4.35
N SER A 357 -0.86 29.04 -3.80
CA SER A 357 -1.21 29.55 -2.46
C SER A 357 -0.46 28.87 -1.29
N GLU A 358 0.01 27.63 -1.46
CA GLU A 358 0.61 26.82 -0.39
C GLU A 358 2.08 26.44 -0.63
N THR A 359 2.67 26.75 -1.79
CA THR A 359 3.96 26.18 -2.22
C THR A 359 4.92 27.25 -2.74
N VAL A 360 6.19 27.10 -2.38
CA VAL A 360 7.30 27.86 -2.95
C VAL A 360 8.42 26.92 -3.42
N ALA A 361 9.09 27.28 -4.51
CA ALA A 361 10.31 26.65 -4.98
C ALA A 361 11.55 27.46 -4.56
N ILE A 362 12.66 26.77 -4.30
CA ILE A 362 14.00 27.38 -4.26
C ILE A 362 14.85 26.69 -5.32
N THR A 363 15.31 27.47 -6.30
CA THR A 363 16.25 27.05 -7.35
C THR A 363 17.64 27.60 -7.03
N VAL A 364 18.67 26.75 -7.06
CA VAL A 364 20.05 27.13 -6.72
C VAL A 364 21.07 26.42 -7.61
N THR A 365 21.99 27.20 -8.19
CA THR A 365 23.16 26.66 -8.90
C THR A 365 24.23 26.29 -7.87
N VAL A 366 24.48 25.00 -7.67
CA VAL A 366 25.43 24.46 -6.69
C VAL A 366 26.87 24.66 -7.22
N PRO A 367 27.74 25.39 -6.50
CA PRO A 367 29.10 25.67 -6.99
C PRO A 367 29.99 24.42 -7.07
N GLN A 368 30.81 24.32 -8.12
CA GLN A 368 31.66 23.14 -8.40
C GLN A 368 32.69 22.82 -7.29
N TYR A 369 33.04 23.76 -6.41
CA TYR A 369 33.91 23.50 -5.26
C TYR A 369 33.24 22.65 -4.16
N ARG A 370 31.92 22.42 -4.24
CA ARG A 370 31.22 21.43 -3.40
C ARG A 370 31.63 20.03 -3.86
N TYR A 371 32.50 19.38 -3.08
CA TYR A 371 33.03 18.02 -3.29
C TYR A 371 31.98 16.89 -3.36
N TRP A 372 30.69 17.19 -3.30
CA TRP A 372 29.59 16.22 -3.24
C TRP A 372 28.65 16.31 -4.44
N LYS A 373 28.65 15.24 -5.25
CA LYS A 373 27.63 15.00 -6.28
C LYS A 373 26.31 14.64 -5.59
N TYR A 374 25.26 15.41 -5.88
CA TYR A 374 23.89 15.10 -5.50
C TYR A 374 23.18 14.27 -6.58
N ARG A 375 21.96 13.80 -6.28
CA ARG A 375 21.07 13.08 -7.20
C ARG A 375 19.61 13.46 -6.89
N ALA A 376 18.69 13.05 -7.76
CA ALA A 376 17.27 13.04 -7.43
C ALA A 376 16.97 12.08 -6.25
N GLY A 377 15.88 12.35 -5.52
CA GLY A 377 15.49 11.57 -4.35
C GLY A 377 16.46 11.68 -3.16
N GLN A 378 17.47 12.56 -3.21
CA GLN A 378 18.24 12.95 -2.02
C GLN A 378 17.59 14.14 -1.33
N TYR A 379 17.88 14.35 -0.05
CA TYR A 379 17.45 15.57 0.66
C TYR A 379 18.66 16.39 1.13
N VAL A 380 18.45 17.70 1.19
CA VAL A 380 19.38 18.67 1.76
C VAL A 380 18.74 19.30 2.99
N LEU A 381 19.54 19.84 3.90
CA LEU A 381 19.05 20.83 4.85
C LEU A 381 19.39 22.22 4.33
N ILE A 382 18.37 23.08 4.31
CA ILE A 382 18.50 24.48 3.91
C ILE A 382 18.31 25.35 5.16
N THR A 383 19.13 26.39 5.26
CA THR A 383 18.86 27.52 6.14
C THR A 383 18.83 28.81 5.32
N VAL A 384 18.03 29.78 5.75
CA VAL A 384 17.83 31.07 5.10
C VAL A 384 18.20 32.15 6.12
N PRO A 385 19.43 32.71 6.07
CA PRO A 385 19.96 33.63 7.09
C PRO A 385 19.08 34.85 7.40
N LYS A 386 18.29 35.32 6.42
CA LYS A 386 17.32 36.43 6.57
C LYS A 386 16.12 36.07 7.46
N LEU A 387 15.87 34.77 7.68
CA LEU A 387 14.84 34.25 8.59
C LEU A 387 15.44 33.76 9.91
N SER A 388 16.53 32.99 9.84
CA SER A 388 17.24 32.44 11.00
C SER A 388 18.61 31.90 10.58
N LEU A 389 19.61 32.04 11.46
CA LEU A 389 20.94 31.44 11.30
C LEU A 389 21.05 30.02 11.86
N PHE A 390 20.08 29.59 12.67
CA PHE A 390 20.15 28.34 13.44
C PHE A 390 19.13 27.29 12.98
N GLN A 391 18.08 27.70 12.28
CA GLN A 391 17.05 26.79 11.76
C GLN A 391 17.50 26.17 10.44
N TRP A 392 17.68 24.85 10.46
CA TRP A 392 18.01 24.02 9.30
C TRP A 392 16.85 23.07 9.01
N HIS A 393 16.18 23.25 7.88
CA HIS A 393 14.99 22.51 7.48
C HIS A 393 15.30 21.50 6.37
N PRO A 394 14.92 20.21 6.50
CA PRO A 394 15.17 19.20 5.49
C PRO A 394 14.16 19.29 4.34
N PHE A 395 14.65 19.39 3.10
CA PHE A 395 13.84 19.38 1.89
C PHE A 395 14.43 18.44 0.84
N THR A 396 13.57 17.73 0.12
CA THR A 396 13.97 16.80 -0.93
C THR A 396 14.32 17.55 -2.21
N ILE A 397 15.40 17.11 -2.88
CA ILE A 397 15.79 17.59 -4.21
C ILE A 397 14.73 17.13 -5.21
N SER A 398 13.95 18.09 -5.69
CA SER A 398 12.85 17.88 -6.65
C SER A 398 13.32 17.90 -8.10
N THR A 399 14.49 18.50 -8.37
CA THR A 399 15.03 18.69 -9.73
C THR A 399 16.55 18.75 -9.65
N CYS A 400 17.27 18.07 -10.55
CA CYS A 400 18.73 18.08 -10.58
C CYS A 400 19.29 18.06 -12.02
N ILE A 401 19.42 19.24 -12.63
CA ILE A 401 19.86 19.40 -14.02
C ILE A 401 21.26 20.02 -14.03
N GLY A 402 22.28 19.20 -14.31
CA GLY A 402 23.67 19.64 -14.31
C GLY A 402 24.14 20.06 -12.91
N ASN A 403 24.44 21.35 -12.75
CA ASN A 403 24.77 21.98 -11.46
C ASN A 403 23.59 22.76 -10.85
N GLU A 404 22.41 22.73 -11.46
CA GLU A 404 21.21 23.29 -10.85
C GLU A 404 20.52 22.26 -9.96
N MET A 405 20.02 22.73 -8.81
CA MET A 405 19.27 21.97 -7.83
C MET A 405 18.04 22.76 -7.44
N GLN A 406 16.87 22.11 -7.45
CA GLN A 406 15.62 22.70 -6.98
C GLN A 406 15.07 21.91 -5.79
N VAL A 407 14.37 22.61 -4.89
CA VAL A 407 13.50 22.01 -3.88
C VAL A 407 12.13 22.69 -3.89
N HIS A 408 11.09 21.93 -3.56
CA HIS A 408 9.73 22.44 -3.36
C HIS A 408 9.39 22.40 -1.86
N ILE A 409 8.72 23.44 -1.38
CA ILE A 409 8.49 23.70 0.06
C ILE A 409 7.02 24.10 0.26
N LYS A 410 6.26 23.30 1.01
CA LYS A 410 4.91 23.68 1.46
C LYS A 410 5.00 24.71 2.61
N THR A 411 4.06 25.66 2.64
CA THR A 411 4.05 26.83 3.52
C THR A 411 3.14 26.65 4.76
N ASP A 412 3.13 25.44 5.30
CA ASP A 412 2.28 24.97 6.41
C ASP A 412 2.85 25.23 7.82
N GLY A 413 4.07 25.76 7.94
CA GLY A 413 4.72 26.05 9.22
C GLY A 413 5.32 27.45 9.28
N ASN A 414 5.46 27.99 10.50
CA ASN A 414 5.91 29.36 10.79
C ASN A 414 7.16 29.83 10.02
N TRP A 415 8.10 28.92 9.71
CA TRP A 415 9.30 29.24 8.93
C TRP A 415 9.00 29.33 7.42
N SER A 416 8.23 28.39 6.87
CA SER A 416 7.91 28.34 5.43
C SER A 416 6.88 29.40 5.03
N SER A 417 5.96 29.79 5.92
CA SER A 417 5.09 30.96 5.69
C SER A 417 5.87 32.29 5.70
N LYS A 418 6.90 32.42 6.55
CA LYS A 418 7.83 33.58 6.51
C LYS A 418 8.72 33.56 5.27
N LEU A 419 9.16 32.39 4.81
CA LEU A 419 9.87 32.23 3.54
C LEU A 419 9.00 32.73 2.37
N ARG A 420 7.75 32.28 2.29
CA ARG A 420 6.76 32.75 1.30
C ARG A 420 6.65 34.28 1.31
N ALA A 421 6.47 34.87 2.48
CA ALA A 421 6.33 36.32 2.64
C ALA A 421 7.57 37.11 2.17
N MET A 422 8.76 36.50 2.08
CA MET A 422 9.93 37.18 1.52
C MET A 422 9.81 37.44 0.01
N ALA A 423 9.09 36.61 -0.75
CA ALA A 423 9.05 36.71 -2.22
C ALA A 423 8.44 38.02 -2.74
N GLY A 424 7.59 38.67 -1.94
CA GLY A 424 6.95 39.94 -2.30
C GLY A 424 5.85 39.80 -3.35
N SER A 425 5.37 40.94 -3.85
CA SER A 425 4.32 41.01 -4.88
C SER A 425 4.76 40.51 -6.26
N SER A 426 6.07 40.41 -6.53
CA SER A 426 6.62 39.91 -7.79
C SER A 426 6.59 38.39 -7.92
N GLY A 427 6.23 37.64 -6.87
CA GLY A 427 6.27 36.17 -6.84
C GLY A 427 7.68 35.56 -6.85
N LYS A 428 8.69 36.26 -7.38
CA LYS A 428 10.09 35.85 -7.44
C LYS A 428 11.01 36.85 -6.72
N GLN A 429 11.98 36.34 -5.95
CA GLN A 429 13.03 37.12 -5.27
C GLN A 429 14.36 36.35 -5.24
N GLN A 430 15.48 37.04 -5.47
CA GLN A 430 16.81 36.47 -5.20
C GLN A 430 17.12 36.48 -3.69
N ILE A 431 17.49 35.34 -3.14
CA ILE A 431 17.79 35.13 -1.72
C ILE A 431 19.19 34.55 -1.52
N LYS A 432 19.72 34.63 -0.30
CA LYS A 432 20.91 33.88 0.12
C LYS A 432 20.45 32.70 0.98
N ILE A 433 21.00 31.51 0.70
CA ILE A 433 20.76 30.29 1.47
C ILE A 433 22.10 29.67 1.90
N CYS A 434 22.08 28.78 2.88
CA CYS A 434 23.20 27.87 3.14
C CYS A 434 22.71 26.41 3.02
N LEU A 435 23.56 25.53 2.49
CA LEU A 435 23.23 24.14 2.16
C LEU A 435 24.10 23.14 2.93
N ASP A 436 23.46 22.15 3.55
CA ASP A 436 24.06 20.99 4.24
C ASP A 436 23.49 19.70 3.60
N GLY A 437 24.35 18.78 3.16
CA GLY A 437 23.93 17.64 2.36
C GLY A 437 25.05 16.94 1.56
N PRO A 438 24.69 16.05 0.60
CA PRO A 438 23.35 15.56 0.31
C PRO A 438 23.09 14.26 1.07
N PHE A 439 21.93 14.13 1.69
CA PHE A 439 21.64 13.03 2.61
C PHE A 439 20.91 11.86 1.95
N GLY A 440 21.22 10.65 2.45
CA GLY A 440 20.55 9.40 2.07
C GLY A 440 19.08 9.40 2.50
N ALA A 441 18.19 9.15 1.55
CA ALA A 441 16.74 8.98 1.71
C ALA A 441 16.32 7.66 1.03
N PRO A 442 15.26 6.98 1.48
CA PRO A 442 14.86 5.68 0.96
C PRO A 442 14.65 5.64 -0.56
N ALA A 443 14.07 6.72 -1.13
CA ALA A 443 13.77 6.84 -2.56
C ALA A 443 14.99 6.68 -3.49
N GLN A 444 16.23 6.87 -3.00
CA GLN A 444 17.45 6.64 -3.78
C GLN A 444 17.62 5.18 -4.22
N ARG A 445 16.99 4.23 -3.52
CA ARG A 445 17.04 2.81 -3.89
C ARG A 445 16.20 2.50 -5.13
N PHE A 446 15.40 3.43 -5.65
CA PHE A 446 14.66 3.29 -6.90
C PHE A 446 15.55 2.87 -8.09
N TYR A 447 16.77 3.42 -8.19
CA TYR A 447 17.71 3.05 -9.26
C TYR A 447 18.22 1.60 -9.16
N GLU A 448 18.01 0.90 -8.03
CA GLU A 448 18.36 -0.52 -7.85
C GLU A 448 17.32 -1.48 -8.45
N PHE A 449 16.17 -0.98 -8.93
CA PHE A 449 15.06 -1.80 -9.41
C PHE A 449 14.66 -1.44 -10.85
N ASP A 450 14.51 -2.43 -11.71
CA ASP A 450 14.20 -2.24 -13.14
C ASP A 450 12.69 -2.22 -13.41
N ASN A 451 11.90 -2.82 -12.51
CA ASN A 451 10.45 -2.70 -12.48
C ASN A 451 10.06 -2.11 -11.12
N SER A 452 9.33 -0.99 -11.12
CA SER A 452 9.00 -0.23 -9.91
C SER A 452 7.55 0.27 -9.92
N ILE A 453 6.90 0.19 -8.75
CA ILE A 453 5.68 0.95 -8.46
C ILE A 453 6.03 2.09 -7.50
N ILE A 454 5.69 3.32 -7.88
CA ILE A 454 5.79 4.52 -7.04
C ILE A 454 4.39 4.87 -6.53
N LEU A 455 4.22 4.99 -5.22
CA LEU A 455 3.00 5.52 -4.60
C LEU A 455 3.29 6.86 -3.92
N GLY A 456 3.04 7.96 -4.63
CA GLY A 456 3.09 9.31 -4.05
C GLY A 456 1.81 9.63 -3.29
N SER A 457 1.91 10.34 -2.16
CA SER A 457 0.72 10.89 -1.48
C SER A 457 0.96 12.33 -1.03
N GLY A 458 0.11 13.26 -1.49
CA GLY A 458 0.30 14.70 -1.31
C GLY A 458 1.70 15.16 -1.73
N ILE A 459 2.33 16.02 -0.91
CA ILE A 459 3.71 16.50 -1.11
C ILE A 459 4.77 15.37 -0.99
N GLY A 460 4.38 14.18 -0.53
CA GLY A 460 5.23 12.97 -0.56
C GLY A 460 5.63 12.51 -1.97
N VAL A 461 5.10 13.14 -3.02
CA VAL A 461 5.54 12.97 -4.41
C VAL A 461 6.89 13.62 -4.71
N THR A 462 7.33 14.61 -3.93
CA THR A 462 8.55 15.43 -4.21
C THR A 462 9.89 14.66 -4.34
N PRO A 463 10.11 13.48 -3.73
CA PRO A 463 11.28 12.66 -4.06
C PRO A 463 11.21 12.05 -5.46
N PHE A 464 10.00 11.77 -5.94
CA PHE A 464 9.73 11.08 -7.19
C PHE A 464 9.63 12.03 -8.38
N SER A 465 9.23 13.29 -8.17
CA SER A 465 9.34 14.32 -9.22
C SER A 465 10.75 14.38 -9.80
N GLY A 466 11.75 14.56 -8.94
CA GLY A 466 13.14 14.60 -9.38
C GLY A 466 13.62 13.29 -10.01
N ILE A 467 13.12 12.13 -9.54
CA ILE A 467 13.47 10.83 -10.12
C ILE A 467 12.91 10.72 -11.54
N LEU A 468 11.66 11.12 -11.75
CA LEU A 468 11.04 11.13 -13.08
C LEU A 468 11.75 12.12 -14.02
N THR A 469 12.08 13.35 -13.57
CA THR A 469 12.85 14.30 -14.37
C THR A 469 14.26 13.80 -14.70
N ASP A 470 14.95 13.14 -13.75
CA ASP A 470 16.29 12.57 -13.98
C ASP A 470 16.26 11.26 -14.80
N LEU A 471 15.12 10.56 -14.87
CA LEU A 471 14.91 9.50 -15.86
C LEU A 471 14.72 10.09 -17.25
N GLN A 472 13.75 11.00 -17.43
CA GLN A 472 13.46 11.61 -18.73
C GLN A 472 14.70 12.33 -19.29
N ALA A 473 15.37 13.16 -18.49
CA ALA A 473 16.61 13.84 -18.90
C ALA A 473 17.83 12.91 -19.12
N ARG A 474 17.69 11.59 -18.96
CA ARG A 474 18.64 10.57 -19.44
C ARG A 474 18.14 9.86 -20.69
N GLU A 475 16.83 9.70 -20.87
CA GLU A 475 16.20 9.31 -22.14
C GLU A 475 16.62 10.29 -23.24
N ASP A 476 16.28 11.57 -23.05
CA ASP A 476 16.49 12.67 -23.99
C ASP A 476 17.95 12.81 -24.44
N ARG A 477 18.90 12.48 -23.54
CA ARG A 477 20.36 12.59 -23.77
C ARG A 477 20.99 11.36 -24.42
N GLN A 478 20.28 10.24 -24.50
CA GLN A 478 20.73 9.06 -25.23
C GLN A 478 20.29 9.10 -26.70
N LEU A 479 19.29 9.92 -27.02
CA LEU A 479 18.79 10.12 -28.38
C LEU A 479 19.73 11.02 -29.21
N PRO A 480 19.97 10.71 -30.49
CA PRO A 480 20.73 11.56 -31.39
C PRO A 480 19.86 12.70 -31.97
N ASP A 481 19.71 13.79 -31.20
CA ASP A 481 19.29 15.14 -31.65
C ASP A 481 18.08 15.19 -32.61
N VAL A 482 16.89 14.99 -32.06
CA VAL A 482 15.63 15.44 -32.70
C VAL A 482 15.33 16.83 -32.17
N SER A 483 15.77 17.86 -32.89
CA SER A 483 15.70 19.24 -32.44
C SER A 483 14.26 19.80 -32.45
N PRO A 484 13.70 20.28 -31.32
CA PRO A 484 12.44 21.03 -31.32
C PRO A 484 12.67 22.44 -31.88
N SER A 485 11.71 22.95 -32.66
CA SER A 485 11.78 24.30 -33.24
C SER A 485 11.39 25.39 -32.23
N SER A 486 12.26 25.70 -31.27
CA SER A 486 12.18 26.94 -30.49
C SER A 486 13.55 27.54 -30.21
N SER A 487 13.61 28.88 -30.13
CA SER A 487 14.87 29.62 -30.10
C SER A 487 15.51 29.64 -28.71
N THR A 488 16.64 28.97 -28.55
CA THR A 488 17.61 29.26 -27.46
C THR A 488 19.03 29.20 -28.01
N THR A 489 19.82 30.23 -27.73
CA THR A 489 21.11 30.48 -28.39
C THR A 489 22.19 29.53 -27.89
N TRP A 490 22.79 28.74 -28.78
CA TRP A 490 23.94 27.90 -28.47
C TRP A 490 25.17 28.74 -28.11
N ILE A 491 25.54 28.78 -26.83
CA ILE A 491 26.80 29.38 -26.37
C ILE A 491 27.89 28.31 -26.38
N ASN A 492 29.02 28.62 -27.02
CA ASN A 492 30.26 27.83 -27.07
C ASN A 492 30.19 26.45 -27.75
N GLY A 493 29.64 26.37 -28.97
CA GLY A 493 30.13 25.63 -30.16
C GLY A 493 30.76 24.22 -30.12
N GLU A 494 30.88 23.54 -28.98
CA GLU A 494 31.54 22.23 -28.85
C GLU A 494 30.55 21.08 -29.12
N LYS A 495 30.82 20.29 -30.16
CA LYS A 495 30.01 19.10 -30.45
C LYS A 495 30.18 18.06 -29.33
N PRO A 496 29.10 17.48 -28.78
CA PRO A 496 29.21 16.46 -27.75
C PRO A 496 29.98 15.24 -28.26
N ARG A 497 31.02 14.86 -27.51
CA ARG A 497 31.97 13.80 -27.88
C ARG A 497 31.28 12.43 -27.83
N LYS A 498 30.95 11.86 -29.00
CA LYS A 498 30.38 10.50 -29.14
C LYS A 498 31.17 9.50 -28.30
N GLN A 499 30.52 8.90 -27.30
CA GLN A 499 31.10 7.80 -26.52
C GLN A 499 30.87 6.48 -27.26
N SER A 500 31.93 5.90 -27.79
CA SER A 500 31.90 4.61 -28.47
C SER A 500 31.85 3.45 -27.47
N GLY A 501 30.81 2.62 -27.53
CA GLY A 501 30.79 1.30 -26.90
C GLY A 501 30.21 1.20 -25.48
N GLY A 502 28.89 1.42 -25.35
CA GLY A 502 28.09 0.96 -24.20
C GLY A 502 27.30 -0.31 -24.56
N LYS A 503 27.09 -1.22 -23.60
CA LYS A 503 26.22 -2.40 -23.79
C LYS A 503 24.75 -2.01 -23.64
N ARG A 504 23.85 -2.78 -24.27
CA ARG A 504 22.38 -2.64 -24.24
C ARG A 504 21.86 -2.13 -22.89
N THR A 505 21.06 -1.08 -22.93
CA THR A 505 20.24 -0.63 -21.80
C THR A 505 19.15 -1.66 -21.52
N PHE A 506 18.86 -1.90 -20.25
CA PHE A 506 17.78 -2.77 -19.81
C PHE A 506 16.46 -2.00 -19.82
N TYR A 507 15.37 -2.64 -20.25
CA TYR A 507 14.02 -2.08 -20.19
C TYR A 507 13.63 -1.76 -18.74
N ARG A 508 13.06 -0.57 -18.52
CA ARG A 508 12.65 -0.10 -17.18
C ARG A 508 11.18 0.29 -17.15
N GLN A 509 10.37 -0.43 -16.37
CA GLN A 509 8.96 -0.10 -16.12
C GLN A 509 8.79 0.70 -14.81
N VAL A 510 8.03 1.79 -14.86
CA VAL A 510 7.76 2.69 -13.74
C VAL A 510 6.26 3.02 -13.68
N ASP A 511 5.52 2.32 -12.83
CA ASP A 511 4.10 2.60 -12.61
C ASP A 511 3.99 3.63 -11.47
N PHE A 512 3.62 4.86 -11.83
CA PHE A 512 3.57 6.00 -10.94
C PHE A 512 2.13 6.36 -10.60
N HIS A 513 1.73 6.12 -9.34
CA HIS A 513 0.41 6.48 -8.84
C HIS A 513 0.54 7.62 -7.82
N TRP A 514 -0.13 8.75 -8.07
CA TRP A 514 -0.13 9.90 -7.16
C TRP A 514 -1.51 10.15 -6.56
N ILE A 515 -1.57 10.09 -5.22
CA ILE A 515 -2.78 10.15 -4.42
C ILE A 515 -2.89 11.54 -3.78
N VAL A 516 -3.92 12.30 -4.11
CA VAL A 516 -4.19 13.64 -3.55
C VAL A 516 -5.59 13.72 -2.95
N LYS A 517 -5.75 14.55 -1.92
CA LYS A 517 -7.08 14.78 -1.28
C LYS A 517 -8.02 15.62 -2.15
N ASP A 518 -7.47 16.41 -3.07
CA ASP A 518 -8.11 17.55 -3.75
C ASP A 518 -7.39 17.77 -5.09
N LYS A 519 -8.12 18.13 -6.16
CA LYS A 519 -7.52 18.34 -7.48
C LYS A 519 -6.52 19.51 -7.51
N ASN A 520 -6.71 20.52 -6.66
CA ASN A 520 -5.86 21.72 -6.62
C ASN A 520 -4.44 21.45 -6.11
N HIS A 521 -4.14 20.23 -5.65
CA HIS A 521 -2.78 19.77 -5.35
C HIS A 521 -2.04 19.19 -6.57
N LEU A 522 -2.71 18.93 -7.69
CA LEU A 522 -2.09 18.40 -8.91
C LEU A 522 -1.32 19.47 -9.70
N LEU A 523 -1.82 20.71 -9.65
CA LEU A 523 -1.52 21.82 -10.56
C LEU A 523 -0.06 22.30 -10.56
N TRP A 524 0.64 22.25 -9.42
CA TRP A 524 2.08 22.61 -9.38
C TRP A 524 2.98 21.57 -10.06
N PHE A 525 2.40 20.44 -10.49
CA PHE A 525 3.13 19.27 -10.99
C PHE A 525 2.57 18.72 -12.32
N SER A 526 1.45 19.26 -12.80
CA SER A 526 0.82 18.86 -14.08
C SER A 526 1.76 19.08 -15.26
N ASP A 527 2.45 20.21 -15.33
CA ASP A 527 3.35 20.56 -16.43
C ASP A 527 4.45 19.50 -16.64
N LEU A 528 5.05 18.99 -15.55
CA LEU A 528 6.05 17.93 -15.64
C LEU A 528 5.42 16.61 -16.07
N LEU A 529 4.27 16.23 -15.48
CA LEU A 529 3.58 14.98 -15.83
C LEU A 529 3.13 14.98 -17.29
N ASN A 530 2.61 16.10 -17.80
CA ASN A 530 2.24 16.27 -19.20
C ASN A 530 3.49 16.29 -20.09
N SER A 531 4.60 16.91 -19.68
CA SER A 531 5.87 16.87 -20.42
C SER A 531 6.40 15.44 -20.54
N ILE A 532 6.37 14.65 -19.47
CA ILE A 532 6.80 13.24 -19.49
C ILE A 532 5.90 12.43 -20.42
N SER A 533 4.57 12.56 -20.31
CA SER A 533 3.64 11.84 -21.18
C SER A 533 3.76 12.25 -22.66
N LYS A 534 3.97 13.53 -22.97
CA LYS A 534 4.23 14.01 -24.35
C LYS A 534 5.52 13.40 -24.91
N SER A 535 6.57 13.27 -24.10
CA SER A 535 7.80 12.60 -24.54
C SER A 535 7.59 11.10 -24.74
N ALA A 536 6.97 10.40 -23.79
CA ALA A 536 6.67 8.97 -23.91
C ALA A 536 5.84 8.63 -25.15
N LEU A 537 4.80 9.43 -25.45
CA LEU A 537 4.01 9.29 -26.68
C LEU A 537 4.84 9.48 -27.96
N THR A 538 5.82 10.39 -27.94
CA THR A 538 6.73 10.62 -29.08
C THR A 538 7.64 9.41 -29.36
N HIS A 539 8.01 8.65 -28.31
CA HIS A 539 8.88 7.48 -28.42
C HIS A 539 8.19 6.18 -28.84
N HIS A 540 6.86 6.16 -29.04
CA HIS A 540 6.12 4.98 -29.50
C HIS A 540 6.13 4.78 -31.04
N SER A 541 7.17 5.25 -31.72
CA SER A 541 7.40 4.99 -33.15
C SER A 541 8.38 3.82 -33.35
N ASP A 542 7.83 2.69 -33.81
CA ASP A 542 8.48 1.47 -34.34
C ASP A 542 9.49 0.68 -33.47
N GLU A 543 10.04 1.23 -32.38
CA GLU A 543 10.86 0.47 -31.40
C GLU A 543 10.24 0.46 -29.99
N ILE A 544 10.61 -0.55 -29.18
CA ILE A 544 10.19 -0.63 -27.78
C ILE A 544 11.06 0.37 -26.97
N PRO A 545 10.47 1.38 -26.29
CA PRO A 545 11.24 2.34 -25.52
C PRO A 545 11.96 1.64 -24.36
N HIS A 546 13.18 2.10 -24.02
CA HIS A 546 13.94 1.51 -22.92
C HIS A 546 13.46 1.98 -21.53
N LEU A 547 12.56 2.96 -21.50
CA LEU A 547 11.91 3.53 -20.33
C LEU A 547 10.39 3.65 -20.58
N ASP A 548 9.61 2.98 -19.74
CA ASP A 548 8.14 2.99 -19.76
C ASP A 548 7.65 3.60 -18.43
N ILE A 549 7.14 4.83 -18.49
CA ILE A 549 6.60 5.57 -17.34
C ILE A 549 5.08 5.67 -17.49
N ARG A 550 4.34 5.01 -16.60
CA ARG A 550 2.87 4.97 -16.61
C ARG A 550 2.32 5.81 -15.46
N ILE A 551 1.74 6.96 -15.77
CA ILE A 551 1.23 7.90 -14.76
C ILE A 551 -0.27 7.65 -14.52
N GLN A 552 -0.66 7.58 -13.24
CA GLN A 552 -2.06 7.57 -12.80
C GLN A 552 -2.25 8.49 -11.59
N THR A 553 -3.24 9.37 -11.67
CA THR A 553 -3.62 10.28 -10.57
C THR A 553 -4.88 9.77 -9.86
N HIS A 554 -4.96 9.95 -8.54
CA HIS A 554 -6.05 9.48 -7.70
C HIS A 554 -6.52 10.60 -6.78
N VAL A 555 -7.72 11.15 -7.04
CA VAL A 555 -8.32 12.21 -6.23
C VAL A 555 -9.28 11.58 -5.21
N THR A 556 -8.90 11.63 -3.93
CA THR A 556 -9.61 11.01 -2.81
C THR A 556 -10.57 11.96 -2.09
N GLN A 557 -11.00 13.04 -2.75
CA GLN A 557 -12.00 13.96 -2.20
C GLN A 557 -13.30 13.20 -1.99
N LYS A 558 -13.91 13.32 -0.80
CA LYS A 558 -15.24 12.73 -0.56
C LYS A 558 -16.22 13.21 -1.65
N ARG A 559 -17.11 12.30 -2.05
CA ARG A 559 -18.26 12.56 -2.91
C ARG A 559 -19.41 12.89 -1.95
N LYS A 560 -20.16 13.98 -2.14
CA LYS A 560 -21.30 14.34 -1.27
C LYS A 560 -22.58 13.65 -1.73
N CYS A 561 -22.91 13.80 -3.02
CA CYS A 561 -23.98 13.11 -3.72
C CYS A 561 -23.41 12.33 -4.92
N ILE A 562 -24.28 11.56 -5.58
CA ILE A 562 -23.99 10.85 -6.83
C ILE A 562 -23.66 11.80 -8.00
N SER A 563 -24.30 12.97 -8.14
CA SER A 563 -23.99 13.93 -9.23
C SER A 563 -22.53 14.36 -9.23
N THR A 564 -21.97 14.65 -8.06
CA THR A 564 -20.54 14.95 -7.92
C THR A 564 -19.63 13.80 -8.34
N HIS A 565 -20.10 12.54 -8.38
CA HIS A 565 -19.37 11.42 -8.97
C HIS A 565 -19.51 11.39 -10.51
N VAL A 566 -20.74 11.48 -11.02
CA VAL A 566 -21.05 11.40 -12.46
C VAL A 566 -20.39 12.55 -13.23
N TYR A 567 -20.56 13.80 -12.81
CA TYR A 567 -19.95 14.96 -13.46
C TYR A 567 -18.40 14.95 -13.35
N ARG A 568 -17.81 14.42 -12.28
CA ARG A 568 -16.34 14.21 -12.20
C ARG A 568 -15.85 13.24 -13.26
N TYR A 569 -16.62 12.22 -13.60
CA TYR A 569 -16.29 11.28 -14.66
C TYR A 569 -16.46 11.94 -16.04
N LEU A 570 -17.59 12.61 -16.30
CA LEU A 570 -17.86 13.32 -17.56
C LEU A 570 -16.78 14.36 -17.89
N LEU A 571 -16.40 15.20 -16.92
CA LEU A 571 -15.37 16.24 -17.09
C LEU A 571 -13.93 15.70 -17.18
N GLU A 572 -13.71 14.41 -16.93
CA GLU A 572 -12.39 13.75 -17.07
C GLU A 572 -12.27 12.98 -18.39
N ILE A 573 -13.38 12.45 -18.92
CA ILE A 573 -13.43 11.81 -20.25
C ILE A 573 -13.62 12.84 -21.39
N HIS A 574 -14.26 13.98 -21.14
CA HIS A 574 -14.49 15.01 -22.16
C HIS A 574 -13.17 15.71 -22.53
N ARG A 575 -12.68 15.44 -23.74
CA ARG A 575 -11.38 15.85 -24.27
C ARG A 575 -11.52 16.09 -25.78
N THR A 576 -10.76 17.02 -26.33
CA THR A 576 -10.81 17.39 -27.76
C THR A 576 -9.41 17.44 -28.38
N ASP A 577 -9.30 17.42 -29.70
CA ASP A 577 -8.01 17.53 -30.39
C ASP A 577 -7.30 18.87 -30.13
N THR A 578 -8.05 19.93 -29.81
CA THR A 578 -7.50 21.23 -29.40
C THR A 578 -7.13 21.27 -27.92
N HIS A 579 -7.86 20.54 -27.07
CA HIS A 579 -7.65 20.45 -25.62
C HIS A 579 -7.64 18.97 -25.16
N PRO A 580 -6.51 18.25 -25.33
CA PRO A 580 -6.39 16.83 -24.97
C PRO A 580 -6.14 16.59 -23.46
N GLU A 581 -5.88 17.66 -22.71
CA GLU A 581 -5.68 17.66 -21.26
C GLU A 581 -7.04 17.77 -20.56
N SER A 582 -7.26 16.97 -19.51
CA SER A 582 -8.53 16.90 -18.77
C SER A 582 -8.99 18.30 -18.30
N PRO A 583 -10.18 18.79 -18.71
CA PRO A 583 -10.75 20.05 -18.22
C PRO A 583 -10.85 20.11 -16.69
N LEU A 584 -10.99 18.95 -16.04
CA LEU A 584 -11.10 18.88 -14.60
C LEU A 584 -9.74 19.03 -13.88
N THR A 585 -8.66 18.50 -14.44
CA THR A 585 -7.36 18.34 -13.73
C THR A 585 -6.12 18.90 -14.42
N GLY A 586 -6.22 19.34 -15.68
CA GLY A 586 -5.08 19.82 -16.48
C GLY A 586 -4.07 18.71 -16.83
N LEU A 587 -4.50 17.45 -16.91
CA LEU A 587 -3.63 16.29 -17.12
C LEU A 587 -3.96 15.52 -18.40
N LEU A 588 -2.93 15.10 -19.14
CA LEU A 588 -3.08 14.15 -20.24
C LEU A 588 -3.44 12.74 -19.74
N ASN A 589 -2.87 12.31 -18.61
CA ASN A 589 -3.12 10.98 -18.07
C ASN A 589 -4.49 10.94 -17.36
N PRO A 590 -5.27 9.85 -17.45
CA PRO A 590 -6.58 9.78 -16.84
C PRO A 590 -6.52 9.79 -15.30
N THR A 591 -7.19 10.76 -14.69
CA THR A 591 -7.37 10.83 -13.23
C THR A 591 -8.50 9.90 -12.78
N ARG A 592 -8.27 9.11 -11.74
CA ARG A 592 -9.29 8.30 -11.06
C ARG A 592 -9.82 9.00 -9.82
N PHE A 593 -11.11 8.86 -9.54
CA PHE A 593 -11.77 9.42 -8.35
C PHE A 593 -12.11 8.29 -7.37
N GLY A 594 -11.72 8.46 -6.11
CA GLY A 594 -11.82 7.40 -5.09
C GLY A 594 -10.46 6.99 -4.52
N ARG A 595 -10.40 5.82 -3.88
CA ARG A 595 -9.15 5.23 -3.37
C ARG A 595 -8.55 4.30 -4.43
N PRO A 596 -7.21 4.20 -4.56
CA PRO A 596 -6.60 3.21 -5.44
C PRO A 596 -6.78 1.79 -4.89
N ASP A 597 -7.35 0.88 -5.69
CA ASP A 597 -7.23 -0.56 -5.46
C ASP A 597 -5.77 -1.00 -5.71
N LEU A 598 -4.98 -0.98 -4.63
CA LEU A 598 -3.59 -1.42 -4.65
C LEU A 598 -3.44 -2.92 -4.98
N GLY A 599 -4.47 -3.74 -4.73
CA GLY A 599 -4.48 -5.15 -5.08
C GLY A 599 -4.52 -5.36 -6.59
N LYS A 600 -5.47 -4.70 -7.27
CA LYS A 600 -5.54 -4.66 -8.74
C LYS A 600 -4.28 -4.06 -9.36
N ILE A 601 -3.82 -2.90 -8.87
CA ILE A 601 -2.59 -2.23 -9.37
C ILE A 601 -1.35 -3.16 -9.28
N MET A 602 -1.14 -3.84 -8.14
CA MET A 602 0.00 -4.76 -7.99
C MET A 602 -0.09 -5.98 -8.93
N ASN A 603 -1.29 -6.46 -9.23
CA ASN A 603 -1.49 -7.57 -10.18
C ASN A 603 -1.26 -7.11 -11.63
N GLU A 604 -1.80 -5.96 -12.03
CA GLU A 604 -1.61 -5.37 -13.36
C GLU A 604 -0.12 -5.10 -13.65
N HIS A 605 0.61 -4.53 -12.69
CA HIS A 605 2.07 -4.34 -12.78
C HIS A 605 2.81 -5.68 -12.93
N TYR A 606 2.43 -6.69 -12.14
CA TYR A 606 3.07 -8.01 -12.15
C TYR A 606 2.83 -8.77 -13.46
N GLU A 607 1.62 -8.72 -14.02
CA GLU A 607 1.29 -9.29 -15.34
C GLU A 607 2.05 -8.56 -16.47
N SER A 608 2.17 -7.24 -16.39
CA SER A 608 3.00 -6.44 -17.30
C SER A 608 4.48 -6.85 -17.26
N MET A 609 5.07 -6.95 -16.07
CA MET A 609 6.45 -7.43 -15.88
C MET A 609 6.65 -8.85 -16.45
N LEU A 610 5.69 -9.76 -16.24
CA LEU A 610 5.74 -11.11 -16.82
C LEU A 610 5.66 -11.11 -18.35
N LYS A 611 4.86 -10.21 -18.94
CA LYS A 611 4.79 -10.04 -20.40
C LYS A 611 6.14 -9.59 -20.94
N THR A 612 6.70 -8.51 -20.39
CA THR A 612 8.01 -7.97 -20.78
C THR A 612 9.14 -8.99 -20.67
N LEU A 613 9.15 -9.80 -19.61
CA LEU A 613 10.15 -10.87 -19.42
C LEU A 613 10.05 -12.01 -20.46
N LYS A 614 8.85 -12.28 -21.01
CA LYS A 614 8.68 -13.23 -22.12
C LYS A 614 9.17 -12.64 -23.45
N GLU A 615 8.89 -11.36 -23.69
CA GLU A 615 9.15 -10.68 -24.96
C GLU A 615 10.64 -10.31 -25.12
N THR A 616 11.31 -9.89 -24.04
CA THR A 616 12.75 -9.57 -24.04
C THR A 616 13.67 -10.80 -23.98
N GLY A 617 13.15 -11.97 -23.57
CA GLY A 617 13.90 -13.23 -23.50
C GLY A 617 14.99 -13.28 -22.42
N GLU A 618 15.04 -12.34 -21.49
CA GLU A 618 16.11 -12.23 -20.50
C GLU A 618 16.08 -13.34 -19.44
N LYS A 619 17.09 -14.21 -19.47
CA LYS A 619 17.28 -15.29 -18.47
C LYS A 619 17.86 -14.79 -17.13
N GLY A 620 17.87 -13.47 -16.89
CA GLY A 620 18.74 -12.79 -15.92
C GLY A 620 18.19 -12.55 -14.50
N ILE A 621 17.18 -13.30 -14.05
CA ILE A 621 16.43 -13.01 -12.81
C ILE A 621 17.20 -13.41 -11.52
N GLU A 622 18.36 -12.81 -11.29
CA GLU A 622 19.19 -13.01 -10.08
C GLU A 622 19.54 -11.74 -9.30
N ARG A 623 19.30 -10.52 -9.83
CA ARG A 623 19.82 -9.29 -9.21
C ARG A 623 18.81 -8.34 -8.54
N THR A 624 17.59 -8.19 -9.06
CA THR A 624 16.75 -7.02 -8.72
C THR A 624 15.32 -7.31 -8.24
N THR A 625 15.03 -8.53 -7.77
CA THR A 625 13.77 -8.85 -7.07
C THR A 625 14.00 -9.67 -5.80
N CYS A 626 13.15 -9.48 -4.79
CA CYS A 626 13.23 -10.28 -3.56
C CYS A 626 12.84 -11.75 -3.87
N PRO A 627 13.60 -12.76 -3.40
CA PRO A 627 13.29 -14.17 -3.66
C PRO A 627 11.92 -14.64 -3.16
N ILE A 628 11.30 -13.91 -2.22
CA ILE A 628 9.91 -14.14 -1.81
C ILE A 628 8.96 -13.67 -2.90
N CYS A 629 9.10 -12.44 -3.41
CA CYS A 629 8.32 -11.97 -4.57
C CYS A 629 8.44 -12.96 -5.73
N LEU A 630 9.65 -13.49 -6.00
CA LEU A 630 9.87 -14.45 -7.09
C LEU A 630 9.29 -15.85 -6.84
N LYS A 631 9.22 -16.31 -5.58
CA LYS A 631 8.52 -17.56 -5.23
C LYS A 631 7.00 -17.39 -5.28
N THR A 632 6.47 -16.31 -4.71
CA THR A 632 5.04 -15.95 -4.80
C THR A 632 4.62 -15.81 -6.26
N SER A 633 5.43 -15.11 -7.07
CA SER A 633 5.34 -15.00 -8.53
C SER A 633 5.22 -16.36 -9.20
N ARG A 634 6.18 -17.27 -8.97
CA ARG A 634 6.12 -18.63 -9.57
C ARG A 634 4.92 -19.43 -9.10
N THR A 635 4.51 -19.34 -7.84
CA THR A 635 3.28 -20.02 -7.36
C THR A 635 1.99 -19.37 -7.87
N ALA A 636 1.99 -18.07 -8.19
CA ALA A 636 0.87 -17.42 -8.86
C ALA A 636 0.81 -17.84 -10.34
N ALA A 637 1.93 -17.82 -11.05
CA ALA A 637 2.02 -18.24 -12.45
C ALA A 637 1.70 -19.73 -12.65
N GLN A 638 2.18 -20.62 -11.77
CA GLN A 638 1.85 -22.05 -11.78
C GLN A 638 0.49 -22.37 -11.13
N GLY A 639 -0.13 -21.41 -10.43
CA GLY A 639 -1.48 -21.54 -9.87
C GLY A 639 -2.58 -21.04 -10.81
N ALA A 640 -2.26 -20.06 -11.67
CA ALA A 640 -3.19 -19.40 -12.59
C ALA A 640 -3.87 -20.37 -13.57
N GLU A 641 -3.20 -21.45 -13.94
CA GLU A 641 -3.73 -22.46 -14.87
C GLU A 641 -4.73 -23.43 -14.20
N GLN A 642 -4.90 -23.43 -12.86
CA GLN A 642 -5.79 -24.39 -12.21
C GLN A 642 -6.56 -23.99 -10.93
N ARG A 643 -6.23 -22.91 -10.19
CA ARG A 643 -6.99 -22.52 -8.98
C ARG A 643 -7.12 -21.01 -8.76
N ARG A 644 -8.36 -20.49 -8.74
CA ARG A 644 -8.68 -19.15 -8.22
C ARG A 644 -8.40 -19.08 -6.71
N ILE A 645 -7.24 -18.58 -6.30
CA ILE A 645 -7.01 -18.14 -4.91
C ILE A 645 -6.30 -16.79 -4.90
N ARG A 646 -6.97 -15.76 -4.36
CA ARG A 646 -6.39 -14.44 -4.17
C ARG A 646 -5.24 -14.53 -3.14
N TYR A 647 -4.02 -14.17 -3.53
CA TYR A 647 -2.88 -14.00 -2.60
C TYR A 647 -2.02 -12.81 -3.01
N VAL A 648 -1.99 -11.80 -2.15
CA VAL A 648 -1.05 -10.67 -2.17
C VAL A 648 -0.17 -10.83 -0.92
N PRO A 649 1.17 -10.82 -1.06
CA PRO A 649 1.88 -9.70 -0.43
C PRO A 649 3.15 -9.22 -1.17
N LEU A 650 3.32 -7.89 -1.12
CA LEU A 650 4.60 -7.17 -1.07
C LEU A 650 5.53 -7.30 -2.29
N LEU A 651 5.23 -6.49 -3.30
CA LEU A 651 6.27 -5.75 -4.03
C LEU A 651 6.93 -4.71 -3.09
N HIS A 652 8.08 -4.14 -3.46
CA HIS A 652 8.80 -3.19 -2.60
C HIS A 652 8.23 -1.76 -2.73
N ILE A 653 7.09 -1.50 -2.08
CA ILE A 653 6.41 -0.19 -2.09
C ILE A 653 7.22 0.85 -1.30
N PHE A 654 7.52 2.00 -1.91
CA PHE A 654 8.11 3.16 -1.23
C PHE A 654 7.03 4.07 -0.60
N LEU A 655 6.62 3.76 0.63
CA LEU A 655 5.69 4.60 1.40
C LEU A 655 6.42 5.65 2.27
N LEU A 656 5.81 6.83 2.46
CA LEU A 656 6.33 7.91 3.32
C LEU A 656 5.51 8.08 4.61
N PRO A 657 6.05 8.71 5.68
CA PRO A 657 5.54 8.55 7.05
C PRO A 657 4.21 9.23 7.40
N ASP A 658 3.67 10.12 6.58
CA ASP A 658 2.47 10.92 6.91
C ASP A 658 1.15 10.39 6.33
N ILE A 659 1.11 9.09 6.02
CA ILE A 659 -0.14 8.35 5.77
C ILE A 659 -0.91 8.20 7.10
N LYS A 660 -1.63 9.26 7.50
CA LYS A 660 -2.59 9.27 8.61
C LYS A 660 -4.05 9.30 8.16
N LEU A 661 -4.30 9.39 6.85
CA LEU A 661 -5.63 9.36 6.23
C LEU A 661 -6.11 7.93 5.90
N LEU A 662 -5.32 6.90 6.20
CA LEU A 662 -5.66 5.48 6.04
C LEU A 662 -5.66 4.70 7.37
N GLN A 663 -5.99 5.36 8.48
CA GLN A 663 -6.53 4.64 9.65
C GLN A 663 -8.06 4.69 9.58
N PRO A 664 -8.78 3.56 9.74
CA PRO A 664 -10.23 3.59 9.88
C PRO A 664 -10.63 4.38 11.14
N SER A 665 -11.88 4.84 11.16
CA SER A 665 -12.46 5.56 12.31
C SER A 665 -12.29 4.75 13.60
N LYS A 666 -11.77 5.38 14.65
CA LYS A 666 -11.53 4.71 15.95
C LYS A 666 -12.84 4.44 16.70
N SER A 667 -13.50 3.36 16.32
CA SER A 667 -14.53 2.67 17.12
C SER A 667 -14.06 1.24 17.41
N THR A 668 -13.89 0.92 18.69
CA THR A 668 -13.90 -0.46 19.21
C THR A 668 -12.73 -1.40 18.85
N ILE A 669 -11.48 -0.96 19.09
CA ILE A 669 -10.45 -1.88 19.65
C ILE A 669 -9.70 -1.17 20.80
N ASN A 670 -10.13 -1.43 22.03
CA ASN A 670 -9.34 -1.20 23.25
C ASN A 670 -8.83 -2.55 23.74
N THR A 671 -7.53 -2.85 23.56
CA THR A 671 -6.67 -3.67 24.46
C THR A 671 -5.33 -3.99 23.78
N PHE A 672 -4.31 -3.18 24.07
CA PHE A 672 -2.93 -3.59 24.40
C PHE A 672 -2.07 -2.32 24.54
N GLN A 673 -2.36 -1.57 25.60
CA GLN A 673 -1.57 -0.42 26.03
C GLN A 673 -1.05 -0.73 27.43
N GLU A 674 0.25 -1.03 27.53
CA GLU A 674 0.87 -1.37 28.81
C GLU A 674 0.99 -0.13 29.71
N SER A 675 0.15 -0.08 30.74
CA SER A 675 0.37 0.72 31.95
C SER A 675 0.01 -0.15 33.17
N PRO A 676 0.90 -0.30 34.16
CA PRO A 676 0.69 -1.21 35.28
C PRO A 676 -0.31 -0.67 36.33
N ILE A 677 -0.66 -1.54 37.30
CA ILE A 677 -1.53 -1.34 38.50
C ILE A 677 -3.03 -1.62 38.26
N GLY A 678 -3.69 -2.40 39.15
CA GLY A 678 -5.15 -2.24 39.35
C GLY A 678 -6.12 -3.43 39.45
N TYR A 679 -5.70 -4.64 39.85
CA TYR A 679 -6.48 -5.75 40.47
C TYR A 679 -8.04 -5.71 40.66
N LEU A 680 -8.65 -6.92 40.48
CA LEU A 680 -9.86 -7.53 41.16
C LEU A 680 -11.30 -7.41 40.57
N VAL A 681 -11.96 -8.59 40.46
CA VAL A 681 -13.41 -8.91 40.74
C VAL A 681 -14.49 -8.34 39.78
N SER A 682 -15.55 -9.05 39.32
CA SER A 682 -15.98 -10.47 39.39
C SER A 682 -17.06 -10.79 38.30
N TRP A 683 -17.56 -12.04 38.27
CA TRP A 683 -18.49 -12.69 37.31
C TRP A 683 -20.00 -12.32 37.41
N GLY A 684 -20.73 -12.55 36.29
CA GLY A 684 -22.20 -12.70 36.17
C GLY A 684 -22.67 -12.40 34.71
N SER A 685 -23.27 -13.29 33.91
CA SER A 685 -24.62 -13.91 33.96
C SER A 685 -25.77 -12.93 33.63
N MET A 686 -26.83 -13.19 32.84
CA MET A 686 -27.31 -14.37 32.07
C MET A 686 -28.56 -13.98 31.21
N PHE A 687 -28.90 -14.73 30.13
CA PHE A 687 -30.18 -14.66 29.35
C PHE A 687 -30.50 -13.30 28.63
N ASN A 688 -31.48 -13.17 27.69
CA ASN A 688 -32.63 -14.02 27.31
C ASN A 688 -33.05 -13.93 25.81
N ASP A 689 -33.95 -14.82 25.38
CA ASP A 689 -34.63 -14.99 24.05
C ASP A 689 -36.11 -14.46 24.12
N PRO A 690 -37.10 -14.64 23.18
CA PRO A 690 -37.18 -15.02 21.74
C PRO A 690 -37.79 -13.85 20.89
N ALA A 691 -38.59 -13.89 19.79
CA ALA A 691 -39.29 -14.81 18.83
C ALA A 691 -39.58 -14.00 17.51
N MET A 692 -40.01 -14.47 16.30
CA MET A 692 -40.50 -15.73 15.67
C MET A 692 -42.03 -15.85 15.38
N GLU A 693 -42.53 -15.31 14.24
CA GLU A 693 -43.87 -15.55 13.60
C GLU A 693 -43.87 -14.97 12.14
N ALA A 694 -44.79 -15.23 11.18
CA ALA A 694 -45.37 -16.49 10.67
C ALA A 694 -45.97 -16.35 9.22
N PHE A 695 -46.25 -17.50 8.57
CA PHE A 695 -46.75 -17.76 7.20
C PHE A 695 -48.15 -17.15 6.83
N PRO A 696 -48.51 -16.98 5.53
CA PRO A 696 -49.15 -18.06 4.73
C PRO A 696 -48.87 -18.09 3.20
N SER A 697 -49.48 -19.07 2.51
CA SER A 697 -49.26 -19.47 1.10
C SER A 697 -50.57 -19.82 0.36
N LYS A 698 -50.57 -19.80 -1.00
CA LYS A 698 -51.56 -20.28 -2.03
C LYS A 698 -51.76 -19.19 -3.12
N CYS A 699 -52.15 -19.45 -4.39
CA CYS A 699 -52.29 -20.68 -5.21
C CYS A 699 -52.18 -20.31 -6.72
N ASP A 700 -52.44 -21.28 -7.60
CA ASP A 700 -52.07 -21.39 -9.02
C ASP A 700 -52.90 -20.57 -10.05
N ASP A 701 -52.55 -20.80 -11.34
CA ASP A 701 -53.25 -20.53 -12.61
C ASP A 701 -53.21 -19.16 -13.31
N GLY A 702 -52.84 -19.18 -14.61
CA GLY A 702 -53.65 -18.49 -15.63
C GLY A 702 -53.05 -17.38 -16.54
N ILE A 703 -51.96 -17.60 -17.29
CA ILE A 703 -51.60 -16.73 -18.45
C ILE A 703 -51.18 -17.54 -19.69
N TRP A 704 -52.14 -17.99 -20.50
CA TRP A 704 -51.92 -18.56 -21.85
C TRP A 704 -53.11 -18.33 -22.81
N ALA A 705 -53.77 -17.18 -22.73
CA ALA A 705 -54.86 -16.80 -23.63
C ALA A 705 -54.71 -15.32 -24.07
N GLY A 706 -54.46 -15.07 -25.36
CA GLY A 706 -54.29 -13.69 -25.85
C GLY A 706 -53.78 -13.45 -27.28
N LEU A 707 -53.39 -14.46 -28.06
CA LEU A 707 -52.77 -14.26 -29.39
C LEU A 707 -53.32 -15.16 -30.52
N GLU A 708 -54.64 -15.33 -30.60
CA GLU A 708 -55.33 -15.90 -31.78
C GLU A 708 -56.45 -14.98 -32.30
N GLN A 709 -56.12 -13.88 -33.00
CA GLN A 709 -57.16 -13.15 -33.76
C GLN A 709 -56.71 -12.25 -34.94
N LEU A 710 -55.47 -12.33 -35.43
CA LEU A 710 -55.03 -11.56 -36.61
C LEU A 710 -54.41 -12.46 -37.69
N GLY A 711 -55.26 -13.09 -38.50
CA GLY A 711 -54.84 -13.87 -39.65
C GLY A 711 -54.46 -13.00 -40.85
N VAL A 712 -53.20 -13.03 -41.26
CA VAL A 712 -52.71 -12.43 -42.52
C VAL A 712 -52.05 -13.54 -43.35
N GLN A 713 -52.34 -13.60 -44.65
CA GLN A 713 -51.98 -14.73 -45.50
C GLN A 713 -50.67 -14.53 -46.28
N ASN A 714 -49.87 -15.60 -46.29
CA ASN A 714 -49.23 -16.18 -47.48
C ASN A 714 -48.26 -15.29 -48.30
N SER A 715 -46.95 -15.57 -48.25
CA SER A 715 -46.34 -16.40 -49.31
C SER A 715 -44.82 -16.59 -49.20
N ARG A 716 -44.39 -17.73 -49.78
CA ARG A 716 -43.02 -18.08 -50.24
C ARG A 716 -41.87 -18.16 -49.23
N ALA A 717 -41.86 -17.38 -48.15
CA ALA A 717 -40.80 -17.44 -47.13
C ALA A 717 -40.87 -18.71 -46.25
N GLN A 718 -42.02 -19.38 -46.17
CA GLN A 718 -42.21 -20.53 -45.26
C GLN A 718 -41.57 -21.84 -45.75
N GLU A 719 -41.43 -22.08 -47.05
CA GLU A 719 -40.90 -23.36 -47.55
C GLU A 719 -39.39 -23.51 -47.32
N GLU A 720 -38.61 -22.44 -47.48
CA GLU A 720 -37.19 -22.44 -47.11
C GLU A 720 -37.01 -22.53 -45.58
N TYR A 721 -37.84 -21.82 -44.81
CA TYR A 721 -37.75 -21.82 -43.34
C TYR A 721 -38.11 -23.17 -42.71
N ILE A 722 -39.08 -23.90 -43.28
CA ILE A 722 -39.45 -25.25 -42.81
C ILE A 722 -38.32 -26.25 -43.05
N PHE A 723 -37.56 -26.12 -44.14
CA PHE A 723 -36.42 -27.00 -44.40
C PHE A 723 -35.27 -26.77 -43.41
N GLU A 724 -34.98 -25.50 -43.06
CA GLU A 724 -34.05 -25.18 -41.96
C GLU A 724 -34.56 -25.68 -40.59
N PHE A 725 -35.86 -25.57 -40.31
CA PHE A 725 -36.41 -25.94 -39.01
C PHE A 725 -36.35 -27.46 -38.77
N GLN A 726 -36.71 -28.27 -39.77
CA GLN A 726 -36.57 -29.73 -39.69
C GLN A 726 -35.11 -30.19 -39.61
N GLN A 727 -34.14 -29.40 -40.12
CA GLN A 727 -32.72 -29.70 -39.96
C GLN A 727 -32.19 -29.30 -38.56
N LYS A 728 -32.78 -28.30 -37.91
CA LYS A 728 -32.44 -27.89 -36.52
C LYS A 728 -32.88 -28.89 -35.46
N GLU A 729 -34.07 -29.50 -35.58
CA GLU A 729 -34.52 -30.50 -34.58
C GLU A 729 -33.68 -31.79 -34.53
N ILE A 730 -32.91 -32.08 -35.59
CA ILE A 730 -32.01 -33.25 -35.66
C ILE A 730 -30.65 -32.98 -34.98
N MET A 731 -30.36 -31.73 -34.55
CA MET A 731 -29.00 -31.25 -34.25
C MET A 731 -28.66 -30.89 -32.78
N SER A 732 -29.24 -31.55 -31.78
CA SER A 732 -28.74 -31.45 -30.38
C SER A 732 -28.80 -32.74 -29.54
N ALA A 733 -28.62 -33.91 -30.16
CA ALA A 733 -28.26 -35.12 -29.41
C ALA A 733 -26.81 -35.02 -28.92
N ASP A 734 -26.61 -34.62 -27.66
CA ASP A 734 -25.29 -34.43 -27.06
C ASP A 734 -24.52 -35.76 -26.98
N HIS A 735 -23.36 -35.78 -27.62
CA HIS A 735 -22.47 -36.95 -27.68
C HIS A 735 -21.56 -37.02 -26.45
N GLY A 736 -21.25 -38.23 -25.99
CA GLY A 736 -20.34 -38.47 -24.87
C GLY A 736 -19.56 -39.77 -25.02
N LYS A 737 -18.44 -39.87 -24.31
CA LYS A 737 -17.52 -41.01 -24.37
C LYS A 737 -16.84 -41.28 -23.04
N CYS A 738 -16.51 -42.54 -22.77
CA CYS A 738 -15.75 -42.92 -21.58
C CYS A 738 -14.28 -42.48 -21.69
N HIS A 739 -13.53 -42.50 -20.57
CA HIS A 739 -12.15 -42.00 -20.54
C HIS A 739 -11.21 -42.68 -21.55
N CYS A 740 -11.40 -43.97 -21.87
CA CYS A 740 -10.62 -44.69 -22.88
C CYS A 740 -11.20 -44.68 -24.31
N GLY A 741 -12.42 -44.12 -24.52
CA GLY A 741 -13.07 -44.09 -25.83
C GLY A 741 -13.58 -45.44 -26.37
N GLU A 742 -13.57 -46.51 -25.58
CA GLU A 742 -14.19 -47.81 -25.97
C GLU A 742 -15.71 -47.74 -26.01
N VAL A 743 -16.31 -46.90 -25.18
CA VAL A 743 -17.76 -46.72 -25.06
C VAL A 743 -18.11 -45.28 -25.41
N GLU A 744 -19.05 -45.12 -26.35
CA GLU A 744 -19.58 -43.85 -26.83
C GLU A 744 -21.12 -43.92 -26.80
N TRP A 745 -21.76 -42.78 -26.61
CA TRP A 745 -23.23 -42.66 -26.56
C TRP A 745 -23.69 -41.28 -27.05
N LYS A 746 -24.98 -41.20 -27.34
CA LYS A 746 -25.70 -39.94 -27.55
C LYS A 746 -26.84 -39.84 -26.55
N VAL A 747 -27.06 -38.65 -25.99
CA VAL A 747 -28.18 -38.38 -25.09
C VAL A 747 -28.92 -37.11 -25.53
N LYS A 748 -30.25 -37.13 -25.50
CA LYS A 748 -31.06 -35.91 -25.57
C LYS A 748 -31.26 -35.38 -24.14
N LEU A 749 -30.75 -34.19 -23.86
CA LEU A 749 -31.00 -33.49 -22.61
C LEU A 749 -32.25 -32.61 -22.77
N GLU A 750 -33.05 -32.50 -21.71
CA GLU A 750 -34.27 -31.69 -21.71
C GLU A 750 -33.94 -30.28 -21.18
N ASP A 751 -33.48 -30.18 -19.93
CA ASP A 751 -32.81 -28.99 -19.41
C ASP A 751 -31.31 -28.97 -19.76
N ARG A 752 -30.67 -27.80 -19.77
CA ARG A 752 -29.21 -27.66 -19.89
C ARG A 752 -28.56 -27.13 -18.62
N ALA A 753 -28.75 -27.85 -17.53
CA ALA A 753 -28.16 -27.58 -16.22
C ALA A 753 -27.65 -28.85 -15.51
N HIS A 754 -26.60 -28.72 -14.71
CA HIS A 754 -26.07 -29.82 -13.89
C HIS A 754 -26.78 -29.90 -12.53
N ILE A 755 -27.12 -31.13 -12.14
CA ILE A 755 -27.50 -31.51 -10.77
C ILE A 755 -26.26 -32.06 -10.05
N LEU A 756 -25.76 -31.30 -9.07
CA LEU A 756 -24.59 -31.60 -8.26
C LEU A 756 -25.02 -32.51 -7.08
N CYS A 757 -24.59 -33.76 -7.07
CA CYS A 757 -24.90 -34.69 -5.97
C CYS A 757 -23.70 -34.86 -5.02
N HIS A 758 -23.91 -34.49 -3.76
CA HIS A 758 -22.88 -34.44 -2.71
C HIS A 758 -22.85 -35.67 -1.78
N CYS A 759 -23.73 -36.66 -1.94
CA CYS A 759 -23.76 -37.83 -1.05
C CYS A 759 -22.43 -38.63 -1.10
N ASP A 760 -22.05 -39.26 0.01
CA ASP A 760 -20.75 -39.92 0.14
C ASP A 760 -20.52 -41.03 -0.89
N THR A 761 -21.58 -41.75 -1.28
CA THR A 761 -21.51 -42.75 -2.36
C THR A 761 -21.19 -42.12 -3.71
N CYS A 762 -21.76 -40.96 -4.04
CA CYS A 762 -21.40 -40.22 -5.27
C CYS A 762 -19.97 -39.68 -5.21
N LYS A 763 -19.53 -39.13 -4.07
CA LYS A 763 -18.12 -38.70 -3.88
C LYS A 763 -17.15 -39.86 -4.06
N THR A 764 -17.47 -41.03 -3.49
CA THR A 764 -16.64 -42.24 -3.54
C THR A 764 -16.60 -42.86 -4.94
N LEU A 765 -17.75 -43.07 -5.59
CA LEU A 765 -17.82 -43.64 -6.95
C LEU A 765 -17.29 -42.67 -8.03
N GLY A 766 -17.34 -41.35 -7.77
CA GLY A 766 -16.87 -40.32 -8.70
C GLY A 766 -15.40 -39.91 -8.49
N GLY A 767 -14.77 -40.26 -7.37
CA GLY A 767 -13.44 -39.78 -7.00
C GLY A 767 -13.34 -38.27 -6.80
N GLY A 768 -14.46 -37.59 -6.51
CA GLY A 768 -14.59 -36.13 -6.56
C GLY A 768 -15.38 -35.53 -5.38
N SER A 769 -15.40 -34.19 -5.30
CA SER A 769 -16.12 -33.44 -4.26
C SER A 769 -17.64 -33.56 -4.32
N TYR A 770 -18.16 -33.89 -5.50
CA TYR A 770 -19.55 -34.14 -5.85
C TYR A 770 -19.56 -34.79 -7.25
N THR A 771 -20.73 -35.11 -7.77
CA THR A 771 -20.90 -35.61 -9.15
C THR A 771 -21.85 -34.71 -9.93
N LEU A 772 -21.61 -34.55 -11.22
CA LEU A 772 -22.44 -33.76 -12.14
C LEU A 772 -23.37 -34.69 -12.90
N ASN A 773 -24.67 -34.44 -12.78
CA ASN A 773 -25.74 -35.35 -13.22
C ASN A 773 -26.85 -34.60 -13.97
N GLN A 774 -27.72 -35.35 -14.62
CA GLN A 774 -29.08 -34.92 -14.99
C GLN A 774 -30.01 -36.14 -15.01
N VAL A 775 -31.29 -35.94 -14.68
CA VAL A 775 -32.34 -36.95 -14.87
C VAL A 775 -32.87 -36.81 -16.30
N VAL A 776 -32.95 -37.91 -17.05
CA VAL A 776 -33.55 -37.95 -18.39
C VAL A 776 -34.40 -39.21 -18.56
N PRO A 777 -35.39 -39.20 -19.48
CA PRO A 777 -36.01 -40.43 -19.98
C PRO A 777 -34.98 -41.42 -20.50
N LYS A 778 -35.21 -42.70 -20.24
CA LYS A 778 -34.34 -43.82 -20.63
C LYS A 778 -34.23 -43.99 -22.14
N GLU A 779 -35.29 -43.64 -22.87
CA GLU A 779 -35.33 -43.59 -24.34
C GLU A 779 -34.46 -42.47 -24.94
N ASN A 780 -34.18 -41.40 -24.19
CA ASN A 780 -33.33 -40.32 -24.64
C ASN A 780 -31.83 -40.68 -24.64
N LEU A 781 -31.41 -41.85 -24.14
CA LEU A 781 -30.01 -42.31 -24.14
C LEU A 781 -29.81 -43.51 -25.08
N ASN A 782 -28.90 -43.37 -26.05
CA ASN A 782 -28.52 -44.43 -26.97
C ASN A 782 -27.00 -44.70 -26.91
N ILE A 783 -26.60 -45.93 -26.60
CA ILE A 783 -25.19 -46.36 -26.58
C ILE A 783 -24.76 -46.70 -28.00
N THR A 784 -23.93 -45.85 -28.61
CA THR A 784 -23.54 -45.97 -30.02
C THR A 784 -22.34 -46.89 -30.25
N LYS A 785 -21.57 -47.21 -29.20
CA LYS A 785 -20.36 -48.04 -29.28
C LYS A 785 -20.05 -48.68 -27.93
N GLY A 786 -19.48 -49.90 -27.98
CA GLY A 786 -19.03 -50.64 -26.81
C GLY A 786 -20.16 -51.27 -26.00
N SER A 787 -19.81 -51.98 -24.93
CA SER A 787 -20.75 -52.62 -24.02
C SER A 787 -20.52 -52.20 -22.57
N LEU A 788 -21.56 -52.23 -21.76
CA LEU A 788 -21.55 -51.76 -20.37
C LEU A 788 -21.46 -52.94 -19.40
N LYS A 789 -20.76 -52.75 -18.28
CA LYS A 789 -20.93 -53.59 -17.09
C LYS A 789 -21.83 -52.89 -16.08
N THR A 790 -22.49 -53.68 -15.26
CA THR A 790 -23.37 -53.22 -14.17
C THR A 790 -22.73 -53.43 -12.81
N TYR A 791 -23.08 -52.57 -11.86
CA TYR A 791 -22.79 -52.72 -10.43
C TYR A 791 -23.97 -52.17 -9.65
N THR A 792 -24.47 -52.93 -8.67
CA THR A 792 -25.67 -52.56 -7.92
C THR A 792 -25.32 -52.30 -6.46
N TYR A 793 -25.76 -51.15 -5.95
CA TYR A 793 -25.72 -50.82 -4.52
C TYR A 793 -27.11 -50.38 -4.05
N TYR A 794 -27.29 -50.12 -2.75
CA TYR A 794 -28.55 -49.62 -2.19
C TYR A 794 -28.37 -48.18 -1.72
N GLY A 795 -29.28 -47.28 -2.14
CA GLY A 795 -29.26 -45.87 -1.73
C GLY A 795 -30.02 -45.62 -0.42
N ASP A 796 -30.01 -44.37 0.06
CA ASP A 796 -30.73 -43.92 1.27
C ASP A 796 -32.23 -44.29 1.30
N SER A 797 -32.85 -44.50 0.13
CA SER A 797 -34.23 -44.95 -0.03
C SER A 797 -34.46 -46.44 0.24
N GLY A 798 -33.41 -47.20 0.59
CA GLY A 798 -33.43 -48.65 0.75
C GLY A 798 -33.59 -49.44 -0.57
N LYS A 799 -33.79 -48.75 -1.70
CA LYS A 799 -33.95 -49.35 -3.03
C LYS A 799 -32.61 -49.47 -3.76
N ALA A 800 -32.57 -50.38 -4.74
CA ALA A 800 -31.39 -50.62 -5.56
C ALA A 800 -31.10 -49.44 -6.52
N VAL A 801 -29.80 -49.17 -6.72
CA VAL A 801 -29.24 -48.27 -7.73
C VAL A 801 -28.27 -49.06 -8.59
N ILE A 802 -28.59 -49.19 -9.87
CA ILE A 802 -27.81 -49.94 -10.86
C ILE A 802 -26.93 -48.95 -11.62
N CYS A 803 -25.62 -48.99 -11.34
CA CYS A 803 -24.60 -48.26 -12.06
C CYS A 803 -24.27 -48.96 -13.37
N TYR A 804 -24.26 -48.23 -14.50
CA TYR A 804 -23.75 -48.71 -15.78
C TYR A 804 -22.44 -47.99 -16.11
N TYR A 805 -21.38 -48.76 -16.38
CA TYR A 805 -20.01 -48.24 -16.54
C TYR A 805 -19.20 -48.96 -17.62
N CYS A 806 -18.16 -48.29 -18.13
CA CYS A 806 -17.23 -48.84 -19.11
C CYS A 806 -16.35 -49.96 -18.47
N PRO A 807 -16.26 -51.16 -19.08
CA PRO A 807 -15.59 -52.31 -18.49
C PRO A 807 -14.06 -52.20 -18.37
N ASN A 808 -13.42 -51.29 -19.12
CA ASN A 808 -11.97 -51.03 -19.06
C ASN A 808 -11.67 -49.86 -18.09
N CYS A 809 -12.00 -48.63 -18.46
CA CYS A 809 -11.62 -47.43 -17.70
C CYS A 809 -12.58 -47.06 -16.54
N THR A 810 -13.47 -47.97 -16.13
CA THR A 810 -14.44 -47.87 -15.02
C THR A 810 -15.29 -46.59 -14.97
N THR A 811 -15.40 -45.84 -16.08
CA THR A 811 -16.17 -44.60 -16.14
C THR A 811 -17.67 -44.93 -16.04
N HIS A 812 -18.33 -44.47 -14.97
CA HIS A 812 -19.78 -44.54 -14.82
C HIS A 812 -20.46 -43.57 -15.79
N ILE A 813 -21.40 -44.05 -16.60
CA ILE A 813 -22.03 -43.27 -17.68
C ILE A 813 -23.41 -42.82 -17.24
N TYR A 814 -24.24 -43.75 -16.77
CA TYR A 814 -25.53 -43.47 -16.16
C TYR A 814 -25.84 -44.44 -15.03
N HIS A 815 -26.69 -44.01 -14.09
CA HIS A 815 -27.23 -44.82 -13.00
C HIS A 815 -28.74 -44.93 -13.19
N HIS A 816 -29.32 -46.11 -13.01
CA HIS A 816 -30.76 -46.31 -12.91
C HIS A 816 -31.12 -46.53 -11.44
N GLN A 817 -32.02 -45.71 -10.88
CA GLN A 817 -32.45 -45.83 -9.49
C GLN A 817 -33.87 -46.38 -9.44
N THR A 818 -34.07 -47.53 -8.80
CA THR A 818 -35.40 -48.21 -8.71
C THR A 818 -36.44 -47.41 -7.90
N VAL A 819 -36.05 -46.28 -7.30
CA VAL A 819 -36.97 -45.32 -6.67
C VAL A 819 -37.64 -44.37 -7.68
N MET A 820 -37.07 -44.21 -8.88
CA MET A 820 -37.47 -43.20 -9.88
C MET A 820 -38.38 -43.72 -11.00
N GLY A 821 -38.74 -45.01 -10.96
CA GLY A 821 -39.39 -45.71 -12.08
C GLY A 821 -38.40 -46.46 -12.98
N ASP A 822 -38.91 -47.17 -13.98
CA ASP A 822 -38.12 -47.88 -15.00
C ASP A 822 -37.91 -47.07 -16.30
N ASP A 823 -38.56 -45.92 -16.36
CA ASP A 823 -38.61 -44.92 -17.44
C ASP A 823 -37.51 -43.85 -17.34
N LYS A 824 -36.95 -43.60 -16.14
CA LYS A 824 -35.98 -42.52 -15.89
C LYS A 824 -34.60 -43.04 -15.49
N ILE A 825 -33.56 -42.34 -15.96
CA ILE A 825 -32.15 -42.62 -15.64
C ILE A 825 -31.39 -41.33 -15.29
N VAL A 826 -30.28 -41.48 -14.59
CA VAL A 826 -29.41 -40.36 -14.15
C VAL A 826 -28.08 -40.43 -14.89
N VAL A 827 -27.88 -39.53 -15.87
CA VAL A 827 -26.71 -39.49 -16.76
C VAL A 827 -25.64 -38.56 -16.20
N ARG A 828 -24.35 -38.95 -16.30
CA ARG A 828 -23.20 -38.12 -15.89
C ARG A 828 -22.88 -37.07 -16.97
N THR A 829 -23.53 -35.91 -16.87
CA THR A 829 -23.48 -34.85 -17.90
C THR A 829 -22.09 -34.27 -18.19
N ILE A 830 -21.13 -34.36 -17.26
CA ILE A 830 -19.72 -33.93 -17.47
C ILE A 830 -18.93 -34.79 -18.48
N LEU A 831 -19.46 -35.96 -18.85
CA LEU A 831 -18.84 -36.88 -19.83
C LEU A 831 -19.29 -36.63 -21.28
N LEU A 832 -20.17 -35.65 -21.48
CA LEU A 832 -20.61 -35.20 -22.79
C LEU A 832 -19.58 -34.19 -23.35
N ASP A 833 -19.44 -34.11 -24.68
CA ASP A 833 -18.46 -33.19 -25.30
C ASP A 833 -18.75 -31.71 -24.96
N GLN A 834 -20.03 -31.34 -24.76
CA GLN A 834 -20.47 -30.02 -24.25
C GLN A 834 -20.65 -29.96 -22.71
N GLY A 835 -20.29 -31.02 -21.99
CA GLY A 835 -20.47 -31.15 -20.55
C GLY A 835 -19.67 -30.17 -19.69
N LYS A 836 -18.81 -29.34 -20.30
CA LYS A 836 -18.02 -28.29 -19.63
C LYS A 836 -18.63 -26.89 -19.73
N SER A 837 -19.60 -26.67 -20.62
CA SER A 837 -20.30 -25.39 -20.80
C SER A 837 -21.66 -25.33 -20.10
N ILE A 838 -22.20 -26.49 -19.69
CA ILE A 838 -23.39 -26.59 -18.84
C ILE A 838 -23.06 -25.99 -17.46
N GLN A 839 -23.97 -25.19 -16.90
CA GLN A 839 -23.81 -24.56 -15.58
C GLN A 839 -24.42 -25.41 -14.47
N PRO A 840 -23.99 -25.26 -13.20
CA PRO A 840 -24.74 -25.75 -12.03
C PRO A 840 -26.15 -25.16 -12.02
N GLY A 841 -27.17 -26.01 -11.93
CA GLY A 841 -28.57 -25.58 -11.72
C GLY A 841 -29.09 -25.93 -10.33
N LEU A 842 -28.61 -27.03 -9.74
CA LEU A 842 -29.09 -27.52 -8.44
C LEU A 842 -28.00 -28.31 -7.69
N GLU A 843 -27.97 -28.19 -6.37
CA GLU A 843 -27.23 -29.07 -5.46
C GLU A 843 -28.20 -29.96 -4.67
N ILE A 844 -27.88 -31.24 -4.52
CA ILE A 844 -28.63 -32.20 -3.69
C ILE A 844 -27.70 -32.91 -2.70
N TYR A 845 -28.23 -33.22 -1.50
CA TYR A 845 -27.50 -33.67 -0.31
C TYR A 845 -26.54 -32.61 0.29
N GLY A 846 -27.02 -31.37 0.47
CA GLY A 846 -26.29 -30.25 1.09
C GLY A 846 -25.52 -30.62 2.37
N LYS A 847 -26.17 -31.33 3.31
CA LYS A 847 -25.59 -31.88 4.56
C LYS A 847 -24.31 -32.71 4.40
N ALA A 848 -24.06 -33.26 3.20
CA ALA A 848 -22.88 -34.06 2.88
C ALA A 848 -21.83 -33.29 2.06
N ARG A 849 -22.05 -31.99 1.77
CA ARG A 849 -21.09 -31.09 1.11
C ARG A 849 -19.85 -30.93 1.98
N LEU A 850 -18.67 -31.12 1.38
CA LEU A 850 -17.40 -30.98 2.11
C LEU A 850 -17.21 -29.50 2.54
N PRO A 851 -16.78 -29.18 3.78
CA PRO A 851 -16.76 -27.80 4.31
C PRO A 851 -15.89 -26.77 3.56
N TRP A 852 -15.09 -27.21 2.59
CA TRP A 852 -14.28 -26.35 1.71
C TRP A 852 -14.87 -26.17 0.30
N VAL A 853 -15.94 -26.88 -0.03
CA VAL A 853 -16.71 -26.74 -1.28
C VAL A 853 -17.75 -25.64 -1.05
N LYS A 854 -17.70 -24.59 -1.86
CA LYS A 854 -18.72 -23.54 -1.85
C LYS A 854 -20.00 -24.04 -2.50
N GLU A 855 -21.12 -23.48 -2.04
CA GLU A 855 -22.39 -23.46 -2.75
C GLU A 855 -22.22 -22.69 -4.08
N VAL A 856 -22.80 -23.24 -5.15
CA VAL A 856 -22.77 -22.70 -6.52
C VAL A 856 -24.13 -22.75 -7.22
N ALA A 857 -25.12 -23.45 -6.63
CA ALA A 857 -26.52 -23.46 -7.06
C ALA A 857 -27.46 -23.62 -5.84
N HIS A 858 -28.77 -23.55 -6.04
CA HIS A 858 -29.74 -23.78 -4.96
C HIS A 858 -29.58 -25.20 -4.37
N THR A 859 -29.48 -25.30 -3.04
CA THR A 859 -29.14 -26.55 -2.35
C THR A 859 -30.32 -27.17 -1.61
N PHE A 860 -30.63 -28.43 -1.92
CA PHE A 860 -31.48 -29.28 -1.08
C PHE A 860 -30.66 -30.17 -0.14
N GLU A 861 -31.05 -30.24 1.13
CA GLU A 861 -30.40 -31.04 2.18
C GLU A 861 -30.52 -32.56 1.98
N SER A 862 -31.46 -32.99 1.13
CA SER A 862 -31.62 -34.35 0.61
C SER A 862 -31.91 -34.29 -0.89
N VAL A 863 -32.34 -35.39 -1.50
CA VAL A 863 -33.14 -35.28 -2.73
C VAL A 863 -34.49 -34.63 -2.32
N PRO A 864 -35.00 -33.64 -3.06
CA PRO A 864 -36.39 -33.17 -2.87
C PRO A 864 -37.39 -34.28 -3.25
N PRO A 865 -38.64 -34.25 -2.75
CA PRO A 865 -39.69 -35.07 -3.34
C PRO A 865 -39.87 -34.69 -4.82
N MET A 866 -40.02 -35.69 -5.69
CA MET A 866 -40.38 -35.56 -7.11
C MET A 866 -41.85 -35.91 -7.33
#